data_AF-A0ABD3PTH9-F1
#
_entry.id   AF-A0ABD3PTH9-F1
#
_cell.length_a   1.000
_cell.length_b   1.000
_cell.length_c   1.000
_cell.angle_alpha   90.00
_cell.angle_beta   90.00
_cell.angle_gamma   90.00
#
_symmetry.space_group_name_H-M   'P 1'
#
loop_
_entity.id
_entity.type
_entity.pdbx_description
1 polymer ?
#
loop_
_entity_poly.entity_id
_entity_poly.type
_entity_poly.pdbx_seq_one_letter_code
_entity_poly.pdbx_strand_id
1 'polypeptide(L)'
;MKSFIHNNRFLQTSSRLLRRGLGGISMIFFVIFIAMSSNIMSPKCIAMAANLERRNYGLSITRRSARGLYESGLNLSMHCHERRSTLPNAAFVVLNSALSSGRERRSLMTVQRLKSQPTSNQPSHRSSSSISSFPSIHRRAFSSSSLFAPSSILLHATVPSIEESIDFSHLDNEKGLNDTNQVFDKGIPVLESTEYPVLNDHGSIALNDILYHDGGAQDLSDPIGTLPPDSNIPTGSNGSDDGGINDIEVISPSQIDQMTVPALKALCKKNGLKISGKKADLQKRLRDHLSSNPIATPLEPLEEPNSRSNPALEEPESKVCEPIHSPDSIEIKSPPKPNEKWNPNAPLEWCKTFGMRSASDAARLESLTCLKPGDEGYFDVSEIKPENVTIVRTKEDARIVMEALMKSKVEDPERIHACDTEVMDIDLKEVGPVGNGYVTCLSVYSGEDFDYGLGDGPGTMLWIDNLDDAKGILHEFQAWLEDEKVLKVWHNYGFDRHVLFNERINVLGFGGDTMHMARLSDTSRMKYSLESLTEDLLGQRKVPMKEIFGVPRLRKDGSPGAIIDVPAVEVMQRDPQFRKNWITYSAFDAKSTYNLYANLKASLMKTGWVNNLNMMDYYKMYMRPFGELLTDLERRGMLVAKVYLADVEAQARKDREGHVETFRQWAFKQIGPDGLAMNTASSIQLSTFLFGGSENSKTQEATESVRVFKTPREDIPDDAMEAYRERDARLKEEKANGGSIGVHGPDEFDQMKASDLKVLCKEYGLKVSGKKSELQQRLRGHFQLLNTPNHAFIDDYDSMSLEDLQNACEARSLSSSGKKSALIKELRNDDSMCREIAAQYINNPISDSAIVDREISELLEEAAASGSHNVLKGMLAEIKAKNEEEPKFVDVTITSLGMKPEKFTYGSAYEFFGGGEKGHEACVAFYSLTAIGSIDTMIANFLTSLQTLADDQNRVHCSLNLNTETGRLSSRKPNMQNQPALEKDKYKIRQAFIASPGNRLIVADYGQLELRLLASMTNCKSMIEAFEAGGDFHSRTALGMFKYIQDAVENGDVLLEWDYSKGEPPKPMLKDEFASERRKAKTLNFSIAYGKTAHGLSQDWGVSQDEAQDMLRKWYDSRPEVEKWQLQTKATAKKHGITRTLMGRYRHLPNATKMGDKKLLGHAERASINTPIQGGAADVAMMAMLKINNSELLKNLGWILLMQVHDEVILEGPEVTAEEAFREVVKCMEEPWVFGLEKTKVPLLVDGSYVHNNWYDAK
;
A
#
# COMPACT_ATOMS: atom_id res chain seq x y z
N MET A 1 -5.30 -44.34 -40.35
CA MET A 1 -4.56 -43.89 -39.15
C MET A 1 -3.27 -44.70 -38.91
N LYS A 2 -3.28 -45.95 -38.41
CA LYS A 2 -2.03 -46.72 -38.12
C LYS A 2 -1.01 -46.75 -39.28
N SER A 3 -1.46 -47.01 -40.51
CA SER A 3 -0.61 -46.99 -41.72
C SER A 3 0.06 -45.62 -41.99
N PHE A 4 -0.65 -44.51 -41.75
CA PHE A 4 -0.14 -43.15 -41.95
C PHE A 4 0.99 -42.80 -40.97
N ILE A 5 0.91 -43.31 -39.74
CA ILE A 5 1.95 -43.15 -38.72
C ILE A 5 3.20 -43.99 -39.07
N HIS A 6 3.02 -45.14 -39.70
CA HIS A 6 4.13 -46.05 -40.02
C HIS A 6 5.06 -45.47 -41.09
N ASN A 7 4.52 -44.83 -42.13
CA ASN A 7 5.31 -44.37 -43.28
C ASN A 7 5.99 -43.00 -43.10
N ASN A 8 5.74 -42.29 -41.99
CA ASN A 8 6.17 -40.90 -41.82
C ASN A 8 7.26 -40.76 -40.75
N ARG A 9 8.53 -40.64 -41.17
CA ARG A 9 9.71 -40.63 -40.27
C ARG A 9 9.63 -39.59 -39.14
N PHE A 10 9.05 -38.42 -39.40
CA PHE A 10 8.96 -37.34 -38.40
C PHE A 10 8.11 -37.75 -37.17
N LEU A 11 7.04 -38.52 -37.39
CA LEU A 11 6.18 -39.05 -36.33
C LEU A 11 6.86 -40.20 -35.57
N GLN A 12 7.72 -41.00 -36.23
CA GLN A 12 8.50 -42.04 -35.54
C GLN A 12 9.51 -41.44 -34.54
N THR A 13 10.17 -40.33 -34.89
CA THR A 13 11.10 -39.64 -33.98
C THR A 13 10.36 -39.05 -32.77
N SER A 14 9.22 -38.39 -33.01
CA SER A 14 8.38 -37.82 -31.95
C SER A 14 7.83 -38.89 -30.98
N SER A 15 7.48 -40.07 -31.51
CA SER A 15 7.04 -41.23 -30.73
C SER A 15 8.12 -41.79 -29.78
N ARG A 16 9.42 -41.63 -30.11
CA ARG A 16 10.52 -42.03 -29.20
C ARG A 16 10.72 -41.03 -28.07
N LEU A 17 10.56 -39.72 -28.33
CA LEU A 17 10.61 -38.68 -27.29
C LEU A 17 9.46 -38.83 -26.29
N LEU A 18 8.23 -39.09 -26.77
CA LEU A 18 7.03 -39.24 -25.94
C LEU A 18 7.00 -40.49 -25.03
N ARG A 19 7.99 -41.40 -25.11
CA ARG A 19 8.16 -42.47 -24.11
C ARG A 19 8.89 -42.01 -22.84
N ARG A 20 9.37 -40.76 -22.78
CA ARG A 20 9.94 -40.14 -21.56
C ARG A 20 8.98 -39.10 -20.98
N GLY A 21 7.87 -39.59 -20.42
CA GLY A 21 7.09 -38.94 -19.36
C GLY A 21 6.68 -37.47 -19.55
N LEU A 22 5.76 -37.18 -20.47
CA LEU A 22 4.97 -35.92 -20.44
C LEU A 22 3.48 -36.21 -20.64
N GLY A 23 2.63 -35.46 -19.92
CA GLY A 23 1.22 -35.77 -19.73
C GLY A 23 0.32 -35.67 -20.97
N GLY A 24 -0.77 -36.44 -20.99
CA GLY A 24 -1.64 -36.66 -22.16
C GLY A 24 -2.38 -35.43 -22.72
N ILE A 25 -2.27 -34.25 -22.10
CA ILE A 25 -2.91 -33.00 -22.55
C ILE A 25 -2.45 -32.62 -23.97
N SER A 26 -1.14 -32.77 -24.27
CA SER A 26 -0.60 -32.38 -25.58
C SER A 26 -1.18 -33.17 -26.75
N MET A 27 -1.64 -34.41 -26.53
CA MET A 27 -2.19 -35.26 -27.60
C MET A 27 -3.57 -34.78 -28.06
N ILE A 28 -4.38 -34.25 -27.15
CA ILE A 28 -5.72 -33.72 -27.46
C ILE A 28 -5.61 -32.47 -28.33
N PHE A 29 -4.77 -31.50 -27.94
CA PHE A 29 -4.56 -30.28 -28.74
C PHE A 29 -3.98 -30.59 -30.13
N PHE A 30 -3.02 -31.52 -30.23
CA PHE A 30 -2.45 -31.90 -31.53
C PHE A 30 -3.47 -32.60 -32.44
N VAL A 31 -4.36 -33.44 -31.89
CA VAL A 31 -5.46 -34.05 -32.65
C VAL A 31 -6.50 -33.01 -33.10
N ILE A 32 -6.85 -32.04 -32.24
CA ILE A 32 -7.77 -30.94 -32.61
C ILE A 32 -7.17 -30.09 -33.73
N PHE A 33 -5.88 -29.73 -33.64
CA PHE A 33 -5.20 -28.92 -34.64
C PHE A 33 -5.13 -29.61 -36.01
N ILE A 34 -4.87 -30.92 -36.04
CA ILE A 34 -4.91 -31.73 -37.27
C ILE A 34 -6.34 -31.88 -37.81
N ALA A 35 -7.34 -32.08 -36.95
CA ALA A 35 -8.74 -32.21 -37.37
C ALA A 35 -9.31 -30.90 -37.97
N MET A 36 -8.95 -29.75 -37.40
CA MET A 36 -9.30 -28.42 -37.94
C MET A 36 -8.62 -28.15 -39.28
N SER A 37 -7.32 -28.41 -39.41
CA SER A 37 -6.58 -28.23 -40.67
C SER A 37 -6.93 -29.27 -41.75
N SER A 38 -7.64 -30.35 -41.39
CA SER A 38 -8.16 -31.35 -42.34
C SER A 38 -9.64 -31.14 -42.73
N ASN A 39 -10.35 -30.20 -42.08
CA ASN A 39 -11.77 -29.92 -42.32
C ASN A 39 -12.75 -31.10 -42.01
N ILE A 40 -12.40 -32.00 -41.07
CA ILE A 40 -13.16 -33.24 -40.78
C ILE A 40 -13.84 -33.18 -39.39
N MET A 41 -14.63 -32.13 -39.10
CA MET A 41 -15.37 -32.03 -37.84
C MET A 41 -16.82 -31.58 -38.02
N SER A 42 -17.76 -32.35 -37.46
CA SER A 42 -19.19 -31.97 -37.44
C SER A 42 -19.48 -30.93 -36.35
N PRO A 43 -20.57 -30.14 -36.47
CA PRO A 43 -20.93 -29.12 -35.47
C PRO A 43 -21.13 -29.66 -34.04
N LYS A 44 -21.50 -30.94 -33.87
CA LYS A 44 -21.64 -31.58 -32.55
C LYS A 44 -20.30 -31.66 -31.80
N CYS A 45 -19.19 -31.88 -32.51
CA CYS A 45 -17.87 -32.02 -31.89
C CYS A 45 -17.33 -30.66 -31.41
N ILE A 46 -17.58 -29.58 -32.17
CA ILE A 46 -17.23 -28.20 -31.78
C ILE A 46 -18.01 -27.79 -30.51
N ALA A 47 -19.30 -28.14 -30.43
CA ALA A 47 -20.11 -27.92 -29.23
C ALA A 47 -19.64 -28.75 -28.01
N MET A 48 -18.92 -29.85 -28.21
CA MET A 48 -18.33 -30.63 -27.13
C MET A 48 -17.02 -30.01 -26.59
N ALA A 49 -16.16 -29.52 -27.49
CA ALA A 49 -14.94 -28.79 -27.12
C ALA A 49 -15.26 -27.50 -26.34
N ALA A 50 -16.22 -26.70 -26.80
CA ALA A 50 -16.64 -25.47 -26.11
C ALA A 50 -17.26 -25.69 -24.70
N ASN A 51 -17.75 -26.91 -24.42
CA ASN A 51 -18.21 -27.29 -23.08
C ASN A 51 -17.08 -27.79 -22.17
N LEU A 52 -15.95 -28.24 -22.74
CA LEU A 52 -14.74 -28.62 -21.99
C LEU A 52 -13.98 -27.38 -21.50
N GLU A 53 -13.80 -26.35 -22.34
CA GLU A 53 -13.22 -25.07 -21.91
C GLU A 53 -14.01 -24.43 -20.77
N ARG A 54 -15.35 -24.44 -20.88
CA ARG A 54 -16.27 -23.87 -19.89
C ARG A 54 -16.18 -24.48 -18.50
N ARG A 55 -15.69 -25.72 -18.36
CA ARG A 55 -15.53 -26.40 -17.06
C ARG A 55 -14.18 -26.13 -16.41
N ASN A 56 -13.15 -25.80 -17.18
CA ASN A 56 -11.78 -25.72 -16.66
C ASN A 56 -11.24 -24.28 -16.55
N TYR A 57 -11.67 -23.33 -17.39
CA TYR A 57 -11.00 -22.02 -17.49
C TYR A 57 -11.92 -20.78 -17.51
N GLY A 58 -13.24 -20.93 -17.34
CA GLY A 58 -14.16 -19.82 -17.05
C GLY A 58 -14.39 -18.75 -18.15
N LEU A 59 -13.67 -18.83 -19.27
CA LEU A 59 -13.79 -17.87 -20.39
C LEU A 59 -15.05 -18.13 -21.25
N SER A 60 -15.59 -17.06 -21.82
CA SER A 60 -16.89 -17.06 -22.51
C SER A 60 -16.80 -16.57 -23.96
N ILE A 61 -16.46 -17.47 -24.89
CA ILE A 61 -16.67 -17.24 -26.33
C ILE A 61 -18.15 -17.45 -26.67
N THR A 62 -18.78 -16.49 -27.34
CA THR A 62 -20.20 -16.58 -27.71
C THR A 62 -20.40 -17.24 -29.08
N ARG A 63 -21.57 -17.84 -29.31
CA ARG A 63 -21.89 -18.60 -30.55
C ARG A 63 -21.82 -17.77 -31.84
N ARG A 64 -21.81 -16.43 -31.80
CA ARG A 64 -21.65 -15.57 -33.00
C ARG A 64 -20.22 -15.63 -33.55
N SER A 65 -19.21 -15.52 -32.69
CA SER A 65 -17.80 -15.46 -33.12
C SER A 65 -17.34 -16.73 -33.84
N ALA A 66 -17.78 -17.90 -33.39
CA ALA A 66 -17.47 -19.19 -34.01
C ALA A 66 -18.08 -19.37 -35.41
N ARG A 67 -19.10 -18.57 -35.78
CA ARG A 67 -19.75 -18.64 -37.10
C ARG A 67 -19.05 -17.75 -38.13
N GLY A 68 -18.63 -16.54 -37.73
CA GLY A 68 -17.87 -15.64 -38.62
C GLY A 68 -16.57 -16.26 -39.13
N LEU A 69 -15.88 -17.06 -38.29
CA LEU A 69 -14.68 -17.81 -38.67
C LEU A 69 -14.92 -18.95 -39.68
N TYR A 70 -16.17 -19.31 -39.97
CA TYR A 70 -16.54 -20.35 -40.95
C TYR A 70 -16.96 -19.75 -42.31
N GLU A 71 -17.35 -18.47 -42.34
CA GLU A 71 -17.97 -17.83 -43.50
C GLU A 71 -16.94 -17.04 -44.36
N SER A 72 -15.71 -16.82 -43.88
CA SER A 72 -14.60 -16.18 -44.62
C SER A 72 -13.59 -17.19 -45.20
N GLY A 73 -13.92 -17.80 -46.36
CA GLY A 73 -13.06 -18.76 -47.05
C GLY A 73 -12.36 -18.23 -48.30
N LEU A 74 -11.28 -18.92 -48.71
CA LEU A 74 -10.45 -18.71 -49.91
C LEU A 74 -9.54 -17.46 -49.85
N ASN A 75 -8.31 -17.46 -50.41
CA ASN A 75 -7.58 -18.54 -51.06
C ASN A 75 -6.05 -18.38 -50.85
N LEU A 76 -5.31 -19.48 -50.68
CA LEU A 76 -3.85 -19.47 -50.61
C LEU A 76 -3.28 -20.44 -51.64
N SER A 77 -2.40 -19.95 -52.53
CA SER A 77 -1.66 -20.77 -53.48
C SER A 77 -0.17 -20.68 -53.20
N MET A 78 0.47 -21.81 -52.94
CA MET A 78 1.93 -21.91 -52.82
C MET A 78 2.57 -22.06 -54.19
N HIS A 79 3.77 -21.51 -54.39
CA HIS A 79 4.84 -22.15 -55.16
C HIS A 79 6.23 -21.69 -54.66
N CYS A 80 7.27 -22.49 -54.95
CA CYS A 80 8.59 -22.40 -54.35
C CYS A 80 9.60 -21.62 -55.21
N HIS A 81 10.59 -20.96 -54.59
CA HIS A 81 11.99 -21.47 -54.59
C HIS A 81 12.97 -20.62 -53.74
N GLU A 82 14.14 -21.20 -53.47
CA GLU A 82 15.29 -20.58 -52.79
C GLU A 82 16.14 -19.73 -53.75
N ARG A 83 16.82 -18.66 -53.25
CA ARG A 83 18.31 -18.58 -53.14
C ARG A 83 18.80 -17.22 -52.60
N ARG A 84 20.10 -17.18 -52.28
CA ARG A 84 20.92 -15.98 -51.94
C ARG A 84 20.98 -15.03 -53.17
N SER A 85 21.27 -13.73 -53.10
CA SER A 85 22.38 -13.07 -52.38
C SER A 85 22.35 -11.51 -52.42
N THR A 86 23.16 -10.88 -51.55
CA THR A 86 23.93 -9.61 -51.72
C THR A 86 23.27 -8.26 -52.09
N LEU A 87 23.52 -7.27 -51.21
CA LEU A 87 23.70 -5.80 -51.40
C LEU A 87 24.66 -5.38 -52.56
N PRO A 88 24.85 -4.08 -52.93
CA PRO A 88 24.25 -2.80 -52.44
C PRO A 88 23.87 -1.76 -53.56
N ASN A 89 23.61 -0.51 -53.14
CA ASN A 89 23.88 0.80 -53.79
C ASN A 89 22.86 1.53 -54.72
N ALA A 90 22.28 2.60 -54.14
CA ALA A 90 22.46 4.03 -54.51
C ALA A 90 21.70 4.75 -55.66
N ALA A 91 21.35 6.01 -55.33
CA ALA A 91 21.32 7.24 -56.15
C ALA A 91 20.08 7.65 -57.01
N PHE A 92 19.69 8.93 -56.80
CA PHE A 92 19.07 9.94 -57.71
C PHE A 92 17.85 9.56 -58.59
N VAL A 93 16.67 10.18 -58.45
CA VAL A 93 16.27 11.60 -58.66
C VAL A 93 16.19 12.02 -60.14
N VAL A 94 14.96 12.22 -60.64
CA VAL A 94 14.48 13.10 -61.76
C VAL A 94 13.06 12.63 -62.17
N LEU A 95 12.13 13.42 -62.72
CA LEU A 95 11.64 14.78 -62.44
C LEU A 95 10.35 15.01 -63.29
N ASN A 96 9.31 15.60 -62.69
CA ASN A 96 8.25 16.42 -63.33
C ASN A 96 7.09 15.83 -64.17
N SER A 97 5.91 16.44 -63.94
CA SER A 97 4.77 16.62 -64.88
C SER A 97 3.87 15.39 -65.21
N ALA A 98 2.59 15.53 -65.58
CA ALA A 98 1.77 16.74 -65.81
C ALA A 98 0.24 16.46 -65.65
N LEU A 99 -0.56 17.54 -65.49
CA LEU A 99 -2.00 17.66 -65.85
C LEU A 99 -3.03 16.75 -65.12
N SER A 100 -4.36 16.97 -65.18
CA SER A 100 -5.16 18.22 -65.08
C SER A 100 -6.67 17.91 -64.94
N SER A 101 -7.45 18.85 -64.37
CA SER A 101 -8.94 18.92 -64.37
C SER A 101 -9.73 17.85 -63.58
N GLY A 102 -10.90 18.17 -62.99
CA GLY A 102 -11.50 19.49 -62.78
C GLY A 102 -13.01 19.47 -62.44
N ARG A 103 -13.58 20.68 -62.24
CA ARG A 103 -15.03 21.03 -62.11
C ARG A 103 -15.79 20.59 -60.85
N GLU A 104 -16.85 21.27 -60.39
CA GLU A 104 -17.14 22.73 -60.35
C GLU A 104 -18.39 23.05 -59.48
N ARG A 105 -18.68 24.35 -59.28
CA ARG A 105 -19.83 25.00 -58.60
C ARG A 105 -19.73 25.06 -57.07
N ARG A 106 -19.81 26.20 -56.35
CA ARG A 106 -20.36 27.59 -56.49
C ARG A 106 -21.69 27.81 -55.74
N SER A 107 -21.63 28.62 -54.67
CA SER A 107 -22.48 29.79 -54.36
C SER A 107 -21.81 30.50 -53.17
N LEU A 108 -21.17 31.68 -53.27
CA LEU A 108 -21.63 33.05 -53.60
C LEU A 108 -22.67 33.66 -52.64
N MET A 109 -22.19 34.52 -51.73
CA MET A 109 -22.74 35.86 -51.53
C MET A 109 -21.66 36.84 -51.04
N THR A 110 -21.95 38.14 -51.07
CA THR A 110 -20.96 39.24 -50.99
C THR A 110 -21.50 40.43 -50.18
N VAL A 111 -20.66 41.05 -49.34
CA VAL A 111 -20.60 42.49 -48.94
C VAL A 111 -19.39 42.58 -47.99
N GLN A 112 -18.31 43.37 -48.16
CA GLN A 112 -18.01 44.71 -48.69
C GLN A 112 -17.98 45.82 -47.60
N ARG A 113 -16.87 46.59 -47.59
CA ARG A 113 -16.53 47.86 -46.86
C ARG A 113 -15.59 47.73 -45.65
N LEU A 114 -14.66 48.69 -45.39
CA LEU A 114 -13.93 49.68 -46.24
C LEU A 114 -12.81 50.36 -45.40
N LYS A 115 -11.57 50.49 -45.95
CA LYS A 115 -10.49 51.45 -45.55
C LYS A 115 -9.89 51.30 -44.11
N SER A 116 -8.69 51.79 -43.79
CA SER A 116 -7.71 52.65 -44.50
C SER A 116 -6.22 52.29 -44.23
N GLN A 117 -5.37 52.37 -45.26
CA GLN A 117 -3.91 52.61 -45.21
C GLN A 117 -3.62 54.14 -45.27
N PRO A 118 -2.37 54.69 -45.44
CA PRO A 118 -1.00 54.13 -45.46
C PRO A 118 -0.06 54.83 -44.41
N THR A 119 1.24 54.53 -44.25
CA THR A 119 2.42 54.86 -45.12
C THR A 119 3.67 54.23 -44.47
N SER A 120 4.45 53.34 -45.09
CA SER A 120 5.38 53.46 -46.23
C SER A 120 6.73 54.13 -45.93
N ASN A 121 7.80 53.34 -45.72
CA ASN A 121 8.93 53.24 -46.67
C ASN A 121 10.05 52.25 -46.24
N GLN A 122 10.49 51.43 -47.18
CA GLN A 122 11.84 50.85 -47.29
C GLN A 122 12.67 51.74 -48.27
N PRO A 123 13.98 51.54 -48.54
CA PRO A 123 14.88 50.38 -48.32
C PRO A 123 16.19 50.80 -47.57
N SER A 124 17.41 50.21 -47.67
CA SER A 124 17.99 49.11 -48.49
C SER A 124 19.26 48.49 -47.89
N HIS A 125 19.45 47.19 -48.14
CA HIS A 125 20.71 46.48 -48.50
C HIS A 125 22.04 46.58 -47.67
N ARG A 126 22.63 45.37 -47.49
CA ARG A 126 24.09 45.05 -47.41
C ARG A 126 24.86 45.51 -46.16
N SER A 127 25.99 44.88 -45.76
CA SER A 127 26.46 43.48 -45.88
C SER A 127 27.75 43.26 -45.05
N SER A 128 27.88 42.07 -44.43
CA SER A 128 29.14 41.36 -44.08
C SER A 128 30.23 41.98 -43.16
N SER A 129 30.71 41.12 -42.23
CA SER A 129 32.11 40.95 -41.77
C SER A 129 32.88 42.05 -40.99
N SER A 130 32.80 41.96 -39.65
CA SER A 130 33.90 41.58 -38.71
C SER A 130 35.17 42.44 -38.47
N ILE A 131 35.66 42.34 -37.22
CA ILE A 131 37.02 42.63 -36.68
C ILE A 131 37.21 43.96 -35.89
N SER A 132 38.04 43.87 -34.87
CA SER A 132 38.27 44.70 -33.67
C SER A 132 38.97 46.06 -33.83
N SER A 133 38.81 46.96 -32.83
CA SER A 133 39.96 47.68 -32.20
C SER A 133 39.61 48.45 -30.90
N PHE A 134 40.44 48.26 -29.87
CA PHE A 134 40.87 49.29 -28.87
C PHE A 134 42.07 50.08 -29.52
N PRO A 135 42.65 51.19 -29.00
CA PRO A 135 42.92 51.47 -27.56
C PRO A 135 43.03 52.96 -27.06
N SER A 136 43.33 53.12 -25.75
CA SER A 136 44.31 54.10 -25.16
C SER A 136 43.87 55.37 -24.38
N ILE A 137 44.72 55.69 -23.37
CA ILE A 137 45.13 57.03 -22.85
C ILE A 137 44.35 57.74 -21.69
N HIS A 138 44.72 57.35 -20.47
CA HIS A 138 45.40 58.14 -19.41
C HIS A 138 44.88 59.46 -18.76
N ARG A 139 45.00 59.44 -17.41
CA ARG A 139 45.38 60.51 -16.42
C ARG A 139 44.30 61.37 -15.73
N ARG A 140 44.22 61.19 -14.39
CA ARG A 140 44.15 62.15 -13.24
C ARG A 140 43.81 63.62 -13.58
N ALA A 141 42.99 64.35 -12.79
CA ALA A 141 43.18 64.53 -11.34
C ALA A 141 42.02 65.23 -10.55
N PHE A 142 41.78 64.74 -9.31
CA PHE A 142 41.44 65.45 -8.05
C PHE A 142 40.11 66.22 -7.78
N SER A 143 39.70 66.15 -6.49
CA SER A 143 38.68 66.94 -5.75
C SER A 143 37.21 66.79 -6.20
N SER A 144 36.17 66.86 -5.34
CA SER A 144 36.00 66.91 -3.86
C SER A 144 34.49 66.88 -3.53
N SER A 145 33.96 66.46 -2.37
CA SER A 145 34.42 65.72 -1.18
C SER A 145 33.20 65.48 -0.24
N SER A 146 33.36 64.73 0.87
CA SER A 146 32.43 64.61 2.04
C SER A 146 31.02 64.05 1.78
N LEU A 147 30.41 63.17 2.58
CA LEU A 147 30.73 62.38 3.80
C LEU A 147 29.77 61.13 3.77
N PHE A 148 29.72 60.15 4.69
CA PHE A 148 30.22 59.98 6.07
C PHE A 148 30.61 58.51 6.32
N ALA A 149 31.58 58.27 7.20
CA ALA A 149 31.89 57.02 7.94
C ALA A 149 32.66 57.43 9.22
N PRO A 150 32.83 56.59 10.27
CA PRO A 150 33.80 55.46 10.30
C PRO A 150 33.15 54.10 10.70
N SER A 151 33.71 52.91 10.46
CA SER A 151 34.98 52.27 10.95
C SER A 151 34.86 51.76 12.42
N SER A 152 35.74 50.93 13.02
CA SER A 152 37.22 50.83 12.92
C SER A 152 37.76 49.59 13.72
N ILE A 153 39.00 49.06 13.61
CA ILE A 153 40.12 49.22 12.64
C ILE A 153 41.21 48.10 12.79
N LEU A 154 42.19 48.07 11.85
CA LEU A 154 43.38 47.18 11.78
C LEU A 154 44.58 47.77 12.61
N LEU A 155 45.91 47.58 12.48
CA LEU A 155 46.92 47.04 11.51
C LEU A 155 48.08 46.37 12.36
N HIS A 156 49.30 45.97 11.93
CA HIS A 156 50.09 46.19 10.70
C HIS A 156 51.11 45.05 10.35
N ALA A 157 52.43 45.32 10.20
CA ALA A 157 53.43 44.42 9.59
C ALA A 157 54.91 44.71 10.00
N THR A 158 55.86 43.97 9.41
CA THR A 158 57.30 44.27 9.10
C THR A 158 58.46 44.15 10.13
N VAL A 159 59.24 43.04 10.06
CA VAL A 159 60.66 42.90 9.54
C VAL A 159 61.73 43.93 10.02
N PRO A 160 62.91 43.57 10.59
CA PRO A 160 64.04 42.93 9.85
C PRO A 160 65.13 42.03 10.56
N SER A 161 65.66 41.05 9.80
CA SER A 161 67.07 40.64 9.51
C SER A 161 68.24 40.45 10.54
N ILE A 162 69.09 39.43 10.25
CA ILE A 162 70.59 39.32 10.46
C ILE A 162 71.10 39.05 11.91
N GLU A 163 72.12 38.25 12.28
CA GLU A 163 73.09 37.18 11.78
C GLU A 163 73.77 36.60 13.09
N GLU A 164 74.73 35.66 13.27
CA GLU A 164 75.59 34.58 12.65
C GLU A 164 76.32 33.89 13.87
N SER A 165 77.04 32.75 13.92
CA SER A 165 77.15 31.45 13.20
C SER A 165 78.20 30.54 13.93
N ILE A 166 78.59 29.35 13.38
CA ILE A 166 79.83 28.56 13.72
C ILE A 166 79.81 27.86 15.13
N ASP A 167 80.48 26.72 15.47
CA ASP A 167 81.50 25.84 14.85
C ASP A 167 81.34 24.31 15.15
N PHE A 168 82.33 23.50 14.73
CA PHE A 168 82.60 22.06 14.81
C PHE A 168 82.75 21.40 16.23
N SER A 169 82.94 20.06 16.19
CA SER A 169 83.49 19.12 17.22
C SER A 169 82.48 18.37 18.11
N HIS A 170 82.67 17.09 18.49
CA HIS A 170 83.69 16.09 18.11
C HIS A 170 83.15 14.64 18.29
N LEU A 171 83.55 13.73 17.38
CA LEU A 171 83.92 12.30 17.54
C LEU A 171 83.22 11.30 18.52
N ASP A 172 83.24 10.04 18.08
CA ASP A 172 83.29 8.78 18.88
C ASP A 172 82.04 8.30 19.67
N ASN A 173 81.91 7.00 20.03
CA ASN A 173 82.08 5.77 19.21
C ASN A 173 81.44 4.54 19.92
N GLU A 174 81.29 3.43 19.17
CA GLU A 174 81.04 2.02 19.58
C GLU A 174 80.46 1.63 20.98
N LYS A 175 79.33 0.88 21.00
CA LYS A 175 79.19 -0.54 21.47
C LYS A 175 77.73 -0.89 21.83
N GLY A 176 77.16 -2.02 21.40
CA GLY A 176 77.68 -3.04 20.48
C GLY A 176 76.73 -4.24 20.29
N LEU A 177 77.17 -5.17 19.44
CA LEU A 177 76.85 -6.62 19.31
C LEU A 177 75.88 -7.24 20.36
N ASN A 178 74.98 -8.17 20.04
CA ASN A 178 74.92 -9.11 18.91
C ASN A 178 73.56 -9.84 18.81
N ASP A 179 73.34 -10.58 17.70
CA ASP A 179 72.59 -11.86 17.58
C ASP A 179 71.11 -11.97 18.05
N THR A 180 70.18 -12.62 17.32
CA THR A 180 70.31 -13.50 16.13
C THR A 180 69.01 -13.57 15.31
N ASN A 181 69.13 -13.79 14.00
CA ASN A 181 68.33 -14.67 13.10
C ASN A 181 66.80 -14.89 13.28
N GLN A 182 65.98 -15.08 12.23
CA GLN A 182 66.03 -14.77 10.78
C GLN A 182 64.72 -15.33 10.12
N VAL A 183 64.32 -14.78 8.95
CA VAL A 183 63.36 -15.32 7.95
C VAL A 183 61.88 -14.81 7.94
N PHE A 184 61.65 -13.83 7.05
CA PHE A 184 60.60 -13.64 6.00
C PHE A 184 59.14 -14.16 6.19
N ASP A 185 58.07 -13.53 5.63
CA ASP A 185 57.83 -12.20 5.01
C ASP A 185 56.34 -12.06 4.56
N LYS A 186 55.95 -10.86 4.08
CA LYS A 186 54.71 -10.42 3.39
C LYS A 186 53.57 -9.92 4.29
N GLY A 187 53.14 -8.66 4.23
CA GLY A 187 53.71 -7.46 3.57
C GLY A 187 52.72 -6.72 2.67
N ILE A 188 52.53 -5.42 2.95
CA ILE A 188 51.83 -4.45 2.08
C ILE A 188 52.67 -3.15 2.09
N PRO A 189 53.39 -2.81 1.00
CA PRO A 189 54.17 -1.59 0.92
C PRO A 189 53.38 -0.43 0.30
N VAL A 190 53.58 0.77 0.85
CA VAL A 190 53.44 2.04 0.12
C VAL A 190 54.83 2.41 -0.40
N LEU A 191 54.93 2.94 -1.61
CA LEU A 191 56.18 3.44 -2.19
C LEU A 191 55.95 4.70 -3.03
N GLU A 192 56.96 5.57 -3.03
CA GLU A 192 56.96 6.88 -3.70
C GLU A 192 57.51 6.82 -5.14
N SER A 193 57.59 7.97 -5.81
CA SER A 193 57.71 8.09 -7.27
C SER A 193 59.14 8.22 -7.82
N THR A 194 59.45 7.43 -8.86
CA THR A 194 60.48 7.63 -9.92
C THR A 194 60.15 6.68 -11.09
N GLU A 195 60.43 6.92 -12.37
CA GLU A 195 60.95 8.09 -13.12
C GLU A 195 60.39 8.02 -14.57
N TYR A 196 60.93 8.75 -15.55
CA TYR A 196 60.46 8.76 -16.95
C TYR A 196 61.58 8.70 -18.01
N PRO A 197 61.32 8.03 -19.14
CA PRO A 197 61.59 8.58 -20.47
C PRO A 197 60.27 8.81 -21.24
N VAL A 198 59.95 9.98 -21.83
CA VAL A 198 60.63 10.70 -22.93
C VAL A 198 60.49 9.90 -24.25
N LEU A 199 59.72 10.30 -25.28
CA LEU A 199 58.97 11.54 -25.65
C LEU A 199 57.49 11.18 -25.93
N ASN A 200 56.48 12.06 -26.11
CA ASN A 200 56.30 13.53 -26.10
C ASN A 200 54.86 13.82 -25.57
N ASP A 201 54.19 15.00 -25.59
CA ASP A 201 54.38 16.31 -26.24
C ASP A 201 53.72 17.44 -25.38
N HIS A 202 53.64 18.69 -25.85
CA HIS A 202 53.21 19.86 -25.06
C HIS A 202 52.09 20.73 -25.71
N GLY A 203 51.32 21.56 -24.99
CA GLY A 203 51.26 21.95 -23.56
C GLY A 203 50.07 22.92 -23.29
N SER A 204 49.98 23.85 -22.31
CA SER A 204 50.88 24.30 -21.23
C SER A 204 50.16 25.21 -20.19
N ILE A 205 50.32 24.94 -18.88
CA ILE A 205 50.81 25.85 -17.78
C ILE A 205 49.99 27.13 -17.43
N ALA A 206 49.49 27.34 -16.18
CA ALA A 206 50.17 27.89 -14.96
C ALA A 206 49.22 27.95 -13.69
N LEU A 207 49.52 28.37 -12.43
CA LEU A 207 50.65 28.38 -11.44
C LEU A 207 50.17 28.96 -10.05
N ASN A 208 50.69 28.47 -8.89
CA ASN A 208 50.99 29.14 -7.56
C ASN A 208 49.85 29.81 -6.69
N ASP A 209 49.89 30.05 -5.35
CA ASP A 209 50.79 29.71 -4.18
C ASP A 209 50.20 30.11 -2.75
N ILE A 210 50.61 29.42 -1.65
CA ILE A 210 51.02 29.87 -0.24
C ILE A 210 50.05 30.69 0.71
N LEU A 211 50.03 30.70 2.08
CA LEU A 211 50.29 29.80 3.27
C LEU A 211 49.93 30.49 4.66
N TYR A 212 49.54 29.72 5.72
CA TYR A 212 49.61 29.93 7.24
C TYR A 212 48.96 31.18 7.94
N HIS A 213 48.22 31.14 9.08
CA HIS A 213 48.49 30.85 10.55
C HIS A 213 49.28 31.98 11.31
N ASP A 214 49.15 32.30 12.63
CA ASP A 214 48.34 31.79 13.78
C ASP A 214 48.27 32.76 15.01
N GLY A 215 47.35 32.54 15.98
CA GLY A 215 47.40 32.94 17.43
C GLY A 215 47.32 34.42 17.87
N GLY A 216 46.95 34.81 19.12
CA GLY A 216 46.38 34.08 20.27
C GLY A 216 46.41 34.87 21.62
N ALA A 217 45.53 34.56 22.59
CA ALA A 217 45.49 35.04 24.01
C ALA A 217 45.21 36.57 24.25
N GLN A 218 44.71 37.13 25.38
CA GLN A 218 44.19 36.71 26.72
C GLN A 218 43.51 37.98 27.38
N ASP A 219 42.74 38.02 28.49
CA ASP A 219 42.11 37.06 29.43
C ASP A 219 40.99 37.74 30.30
N LEU A 220 40.32 36.97 31.18
CA LEU A 220 39.66 37.32 32.48
C LEU A 220 38.68 38.53 32.61
N SER A 221 37.39 38.27 32.94
CA SER A 221 36.82 38.38 34.31
C SER A 221 35.26 38.41 34.38
N ASP A 222 34.72 38.14 35.58
CA ASP A 222 33.32 37.83 36.00
C ASP A 222 32.87 38.85 37.11
N PRO A 223 31.71 38.80 37.84
CA PRO A 223 30.36 38.18 37.64
C PRO A 223 29.14 39.05 38.19
N ILE A 224 27.96 38.42 38.45
CA ILE A 224 26.86 38.76 39.44
C ILE A 224 25.74 39.81 39.12
N GLY A 225 24.46 39.48 39.44
CA GLY A 225 23.33 40.42 39.69
C GLY A 225 21.91 39.77 39.80
N THR A 226 21.00 40.21 40.70
CA THR A 226 19.70 39.49 41.01
C THR A 226 18.44 40.32 41.41
N LEU A 227 17.26 39.89 40.90
CA LEU A 227 15.87 39.94 41.47
C LEU A 227 15.14 41.33 41.67
N PRO A 228 13.98 41.47 42.39
CA PRO A 228 12.57 41.52 41.86
C PRO A 228 11.76 42.78 42.36
N PRO A 229 10.39 42.88 42.60
CA PRO A 229 9.19 42.04 42.31
C PRO A 229 7.85 42.80 41.87
N ASP A 230 6.70 42.08 41.90
CA ASP A 230 5.32 42.47 42.38
C ASP A 230 4.11 43.03 41.55
N SER A 231 2.91 42.50 41.91
CA SER A 231 1.50 43.01 41.83
C SER A 231 0.68 42.95 40.51
N ASN A 232 -0.67 42.76 40.46
CA ASN A 232 -1.65 41.97 41.29
C ASN A 232 -3.10 41.91 40.69
N ILE A 233 -3.82 40.75 40.76
CA ILE A 233 -5.32 40.57 40.86
C ILE A 233 -6.21 41.05 39.65
N PRO A 234 -7.50 40.60 39.42
CA PRO A 234 -8.37 39.53 39.99
C PRO A 234 -8.63 38.35 39.00
N THR A 235 -8.94 37.08 39.35
CA THR A 235 -9.91 36.41 40.26
C THR A 235 -11.39 36.39 39.82
N GLY A 236 -11.86 35.21 39.36
CA GLY A 236 -13.25 34.77 39.22
C GLY A 236 -13.29 33.24 39.24
N SER A 237 -14.31 32.61 39.84
CA SER A 237 -14.20 31.23 40.37
C SER A 237 -15.28 30.24 39.88
N ASN A 238 -15.10 28.98 40.31
CA ASN A 238 -15.96 27.80 40.14
C ASN A 238 -15.80 27.09 38.78
N GLY A 239 -15.51 25.78 38.72
CA GLY A 239 -15.14 24.87 39.80
C GLY A 239 -14.85 23.48 39.24
N SER A 240 -13.83 22.80 39.75
CA SER A 240 -13.40 21.47 39.30
C SER A 240 -13.39 20.51 40.50
N ASP A 241 -14.33 19.56 40.51
CA ASP A 241 -14.25 18.39 41.39
C ASP A 241 -13.25 17.39 40.78
N ASP A 242 -12.18 17.08 41.51
CA ASP A 242 -11.27 16.00 41.16
C ASP A 242 -11.95 14.64 41.39
N GLY A 243 -12.36 13.99 40.30
CA GLY A 243 -13.05 12.70 40.30
C GLY A 243 -12.29 11.62 39.53
N GLY A 244 -11.12 11.23 40.04
CA GLY A 244 -10.30 10.18 39.41
C GLY A 244 -10.92 8.78 39.59
N ILE A 245 -11.43 8.18 38.51
CA ILE A 245 -12.00 6.82 38.53
C ILE A 245 -10.91 5.78 38.31
N ASN A 246 -10.36 5.27 39.41
CA ASN A 246 -9.64 3.99 39.48
C ASN A 246 -10.51 2.99 40.24
N ASP A 247 -11.47 2.38 39.56
CA ASP A 247 -12.30 1.32 40.15
C ASP A 247 -12.75 0.29 39.09
N ILE A 248 -12.98 -0.94 39.54
CA ILE A 248 -13.41 -2.04 38.67
C ILE A 248 -14.94 -2.03 38.61
N GLU A 249 -15.51 -1.48 37.52
CA GLU A 249 -16.97 -1.48 37.32
C GLU A 249 -17.56 -2.90 37.38
N VAL A 250 -18.42 -3.13 38.37
CA VAL A 250 -19.27 -4.31 38.47
C VAL A 250 -20.40 -4.18 37.45
N ILE A 251 -20.18 -4.73 36.25
CA ILE A 251 -21.13 -4.61 35.12
C ILE A 251 -22.48 -5.25 35.48
N SER A 252 -23.49 -4.40 35.61
CA SER A 252 -24.86 -4.81 35.94
C SER A 252 -25.54 -5.58 34.79
N PRO A 253 -26.54 -6.44 35.08
CA PRO A 253 -27.33 -7.13 34.06
C PRO A 253 -27.94 -6.19 33.01
N SER A 254 -28.40 -5.01 33.43
CA SER A 254 -28.94 -3.96 32.56
C SER A 254 -27.91 -3.37 31.59
N GLN A 255 -26.65 -3.19 32.01
CA GLN A 255 -25.58 -2.74 31.11
C GLN A 255 -25.27 -3.81 30.04
N ILE A 256 -25.25 -5.09 30.39
CA ILE A 256 -25.09 -6.22 29.44
C ILE A 256 -26.21 -6.21 28.38
N ASP A 257 -27.42 -5.80 28.76
CA ASP A 257 -28.57 -5.82 27.87
C ASP A 257 -28.58 -4.64 26.88
N GLN A 258 -28.03 -3.50 27.28
CA GLN A 258 -27.79 -2.33 26.41
C GLN A 258 -26.57 -2.47 25.48
N MET A 259 -25.49 -3.13 25.92
CA MET A 259 -24.23 -3.27 25.14
C MET A 259 -24.42 -3.74 23.68
N THR A 260 -23.58 -3.24 22.76
CA THR A 260 -23.59 -3.63 21.34
C THR A 260 -23.00 -5.04 21.13
N VAL A 261 -23.29 -5.69 19.99
CA VAL A 261 -22.71 -7.02 19.67
C VAL A 261 -21.16 -7.01 19.65
N PRO A 262 -20.46 -5.98 19.14
CA PRO A 262 -19.01 -5.86 19.31
C PRO A 262 -18.57 -5.78 20.77
N ALA A 263 -19.22 -4.95 21.61
CA ALA A 263 -18.90 -4.83 23.03
C ALA A 263 -19.11 -6.16 23.77
N LEU A 264 -20.23 -6.86 23.51
CA LEU A 264 -20.51 -8.18 24.07
C LEU A 264 -19.49 -9.24 23.62
N LYS A 265 -19.02 -9.20 22.37
CA LYS A 265 -17.94 -10.09 21.90
C LYS A 265 -16.61 -9.76 22.56
N ALA A 266 -16.28 -8.48 22.74
CA ALA A 266 -15.06 -8.05 23.44
C ALA A 266 -15.11 -8.47 24.92
N LEU A 267 -16.24 -8.29 25.60
CA LEU A 267 -16.42 -8.68 27.00
C LEU A 267 -16.46 -10.20 27.18
N CYS A 268 -17.08 -10.95 26.26
CA CYS A 268 -16.94 -12.41 26.20
C CYS A 268 -15.47 -12.81 26.03
N LYS A 269 -14.73 -12.22 25.08
CA LYS A 269 -13.31 -12.50 24.84
C LYS A 269 -12.46 -12.22 26.10
N LYS A 270 -12.72 -11.10 26.79
CA LYS A 270 -12.04 -10.70 28.03
C LYS A 270 -12.24 -11.71 29.18
N ASN A 271 -13.40 -12.37 29.24
CA ASN A 271 -13.74 -13.38 30.25
C ASN A 271 -13.57 -14.83 29.74
N GLY A 272 -12.80 -15.06 28.67
CA GLY A 272 -12.57 -16.40 28.10
C GLY A 272 -13.80 -17.08 27.47
N LEU A 273 -14.93 -16.37 27.35
CA LEU A 273 -16.19 -16.91 26.84
C LEU A 273 -16.21 -16.93 25.30
N LYS A 274 -16.76 -18.03 24.76
CA LYS A 274 -16.93 -18.25 23.31
C LYS A 274 -17.68 -17.08 22.65
N ILE A 275 -17.06 -16.43 21.65
CA ILE A 275 -17.56 -15.19 21.02
C ILE A 275 -18.55 -15.38 19.84
N SER A 276 -18.95 -16.63 19.54
CA SER A 276 -19.89 -16.94 18.46
C SER A 276 -21.35 -17.10 18.95
N GLY A 277 -22.28 -16.44 18.28
CA GLY A 277 -23.71 -16.39 18.61
C GLY A 277 -24.37 -15.09 18.14
N LYS A 278 -25.69 -14.97 18.35
CA LYS A 278 -26.47 -13.72 18.32
C LYS A 278 -26.24 -12.91 19.61
N LYS A 279 -26.76 -11.67 19.68
CA LYS A 279 -26.70 -10.79 20.86
C LYS A 279 -27.10 -11.53 22.15
N ALA A 280 -28.30 -12.10 22.15
CA ALA A 280 -28.86 -12.85 23.28
C ALA A 280 -27.99 -14.04 23.73
N ASP A 281 -27.37 -14.78 22.80
CA ASP A 281 -26.53 -15.93 23.16
C ASP A 281 -25.24 -15.51 23.87
N LEU A 282 -24.75 -14.29 23.62
CA LEU A 282 -23.56 -13.70 24.27
C LEU A 282 -23.94 -13.08 25.61
N GLN A 283 -25.05 -12.33 25.65
CA GLN A 283 -25.61 -11.75 26.87
C GLN A 283 -25.93 -12.83 27.90
N LYS A 284 -26.60 -13.92 27.48
CA LYS A 284 -26.86 -15.07 28.33
C LYS A 284 -25.56 -15.68 28.86
N ARG A 285 -24.53 -15.90 28.02
CA ARG A 285 -23.23 -16.42 28.45
C ARG A 285 -22.54 -15.55 29.49
N LEU A 286 -22.59 -14.23 29.33
CA LEU A 286 -22.04 -13.28 30.30
C LEU A 286 -22.82 -13.31 31.62
N ARG A 287 -24.17 -13.30 31.58
CA ARG A 287 -25.00 -13.43 32.78
C ARG A 287 -24.83 -14.79 33.48
N ASP A 288 -24.75 -15.89 32.74
CA ASP A 288 -24.47 -17.24 33.25
C ASP A 288 -23.09 -17.31 33.93
N HIS A 289 -22.07 -16.64 33.37
CA HIS A 289 -20.70 -16.62 33.90
C HIS A 289 -20.55 -15.73 35.16
N LEU A 290 -21.16 -14.55 35.16
CA LEU A 290 -21.13 -13.63 36.30
C LEU A 290 -21.96 -14.14 37.49
N SER A 291 -23.07 -14.84 37.23
CA SER A 291 -23.86 -15.49 38.29
C SER A 291 -23.23 -16.78 38.85
N SER A 292 -22.23 -17.35 38.17
CA SER A 292 -21.45 -18.49 38.67
C SER A 292 -20.11 -18.11 39.31
N ASN A 293 -19.68 -16.84 39.21
CA ASN A 293 -18.49 -16.30 39.87
C ASN A 293 -18.81 -14.95 40.56
N PRO A 294 -19.49 -14.96 41.73
CA PRO A 294 -19.77 -13.74 42.47
C PRO A 294 -18.48 -13.09 42.99
N ILE A 295 -18.32 -11.79 42.75
CA ILE A 295 -17.21 -10.98 43.26
C ILE A 295 -17.37 -10.84 44.79
N ALA A 296 -16.29 -11.02 45.55
CA ALA A 296 -16.31 -10.95 47.00
C ALA A 296 -16.57 -9.52 47.52
N THR A 297 -17.44 -9.40 48.53
CA THR A 297 -17.73 -8.13 49.20
C THR A 297 -16.61 -7.70 50.17
N PRO A 298 -16.30 -6.40 50.29
CA PRO A 298 -15.40 -5.88 51.32
C PRO A 298 -15.94 -6.07 52.75
N LEU A 299 -15.04 -6.04 53.73
CA LEU A 299 -15.36 -6.07 55.16
C LEU A 299 -15.52 -4.66 55.76
N GLU A 300 -16.23 -4.56 56.88
CA GLU A 300 -16.44 -3.32 57.63
C GLU A 300 -15.15 -2.80 58.32
N PRO A 301 -15.06 -1.48 58.60
CA PRO A 301 -13.85 -0.86 59.12
C PRO A 301 -13.62 -1.11 60.62
N LEU A 302 -12.35 -1.10 61.02
CA LEU A 302 -11.91 -1.02 62.42
C LEU A 302 -11.12 0.28 62.66
N GLU A 303 -11.14 0.75 63.91
CA GLU A 303 -10.78 2.11 64.32
C GLU A 303 -9.27 2.39 64.34
N GLU A 304 -8.89 3.65 64.13
CA GLU A 304 -7.53 4.14 64.41
C GLU A 304 -7.19 4.06 65.90
N PRO A 305 -5.91 3.85 66.24
CA PRO A 305 -5.34 4.63 67.35
C PRO A 305 -4.06 5.38 66.98
N ASN A 306 -4.01 6.63 67.45
CA ASN A 306 -2.97 7.62 67.20
C ASN A 306 -1.60 7.33 67.86
N SER A 307 -0.53 7.54 67.08
CA SER A 307 0.66 8.35 67.43
C SER A 307 1.88 7.77 68.21
N ARG A 308 3.03 8.44 67.94
CA ARG A 308 4.25 8.67 68.74
C ARG A 308 5.49 7.74 68.64
N SER A 309 6.58 8.40 68.22
CA SER A 309 8.00 8.31 68.68
C SER A 309 8.88 7.09 68.40
N ASN A 310 10.00 7.39 67.72
CA ASN A 310 11.37 6.82 67.85
C ASN A 310 11.74 6.36 69.28
N PRO A 311 12.60 5.33 69.44
CA PRO A 311 14.04 5.48 69.12
C PRO A 311 14.74 4.26 68.46
N ALA A 312 16.08 4.39 68.30
CA ALA A 312 16.99 3.57 67.50
C ALA A 312 17.73 2.44 68.30
N LEU A 313 18.70 1.81 67.62
CA LEU A 313 19.57 0.67 68.05
C LEU A 313 18.84 -0.69 67.99
N GLU A 314 19.44 -1.81 67.58
CA GLU A 314 20.87 -2.23 67.61
C GLU A 314 21.19 -3.27 66.49
N GLU A 315 22.46 -3.63 66.26
CA GLU A 315 22.87 -4.70 65.31
C GLU A 315 22.71 -6.12 65.90
N PRO A 316 22.74 -7.19 65.08
CA PRO A 316 23.90 -8.10 65.22
C PRO A 316 24.40 -8.78 63.92
N GLU A 317 25.55 -9.46 64.03
CA GLU A 317 26.38 -9.97 62.94
C GLU A 317 26.00 -11.35 62.35
N SER A 318 26.21 -11.50 61.05
CA SER A 318 26.73 -12.67 60.31
C SER A 318 26.45 -14.13 60.78
N LYS A 319 25.85 -14.97 59.90
CA LYS A 319 26.61 -15.89 59.00
C LYS A 319 25.74 -16.85 58.16
N VAL A 320 26.01 -16.83 56.84
CA VAL A 320 26.03 -17.97 55.88
C VAL A 320 24.81 -18.91 55.80
N CYS A 321 24.07 -18.76 54.70
CA CYS A 321 23.69 -19.87 53.80
C CYS A 321 23.91 -19.40 52.34
N GLU A 322 24.12 -20.34 51.42
CA GLU A 322 24.50 -20.06 50.02
C GLU A 322 23.29 -19.74 49.11
N PRO A 323 23.48 -18.98 48.01
CA PRO A 323 22.37 -18.51 47.18
C PRO A 323 21.86 -19.59 46.21
N ILE A 324 20.55 -19.80 46.20
CA ILE A 324 19.85 -20.42 45.06
C ILE A 324 19.53 -19.30 44.08
N HIS A 325 20.07 -19.38 42.85
CA HIS A 325 19.73 -18.43 41.79
C HIS A 325 18.26 -18.60 41.35
N SER A 326 17.41 -17.64 41.72
CA SER A 326 16.18 -17.36 40.99
C SER A 326 16.50 -16.59 39.70
N PRO A 327 15.91 -16.93 38.54
CA PRO A 327 16.13 -16.18 37.30
C PRO A 327 15.56 -14.77 37.42
N ASP A 328 16.20 -13.81 36.75
CA ASP A 328 15.90 -12.39 36.89
C ASP A 328 14.45 -12.04 36.52
N SER A 329 13.78 -11.35 37.45
CA SER A 329 12.58 -10.59 37.13
C SER A 329 12.96 -9.49 36.14
N ILE A 330 12.55 -9.63 34.88
CA ILE A 330 12.74 -8.60 33.87
C ILE A 330 11.94 -7.36 34.29
N GLU A 331 12.60 -6.38 34.88
CA GLU A 331 12.08 -5.01 34.95
C GLU A 331 11.89 -4.53 33.51
N ILE A 332 10.63 -4.53 33.07
CA ILE A 332 10.22 -3.78 31.89
C ILE A 332 10.35 -2.31 32.26
N LYS A 333 11.54 -1.76 32.03
CA LYS A 333 11.81 -0.33 32.19
C LYS A 333 10.77 0.42 31.36
N SER A 334 9.93 1.18 32.04
CA SER A 334 8.97 2.08 31.39
C SER A 334 9.71 3.03 30.44
N PRO A 335 9.05 3.58 29.41
CA PRO A 335 9.63 4.68 28.63
C PRO A 335 10.12 5.79 29.57
N PRO A 336 11.17 6.55 29.18
CA PRO A 336 11.82 7.52 30.05
C PRO A 336 10.78 8.46 30.66
N LYS A 337 10.80 8.57 32.00
CA LYS A 337 9.78 9.35 32.70
C LYS A 337 9.88 10.82 32.25
N PRO A 338 8.80 11.63 32.29
CA PRO A 338 8.81 13.00 31.74
C PRO A 338 9.88 13.97 32.28
N ASN A 339 10.62 13.60 33.33
CA ASN A 339 11.71 14.36 33.94
C ASN A 339 13.08 13.63 33.88
N GLU A 340 13.19 12.52 33.15
CA GLU A 340 14.42 11.70 33.08
C GLU A 340 15.42 12.34 32.11
N LYS A 341 16.58 12.75 32.62
CA LYS A 341 17.59 13.47 31.84
C LYS A 341 18.29 12.54 30.86
N TRP A 342 18.54 13.03 29.65
CA TRP A 342 19.40 12.37 28.67
C TRP A 342 20.73 11.94 29.30
N ASN A 343 21.11 10.68 29.09
CA ASN A 343 22.33 10.10 29.63
C ASN A 343 23.42 10.07 28.55
N PRO A 344 24.43 10.97 28.58
CA PRO A 344 25.51 10.99 27.58
C PRO A 344 26.37 9.72 27.59
N ASN A 345 26.36 8.94 28.67
CA ASN A 345 27.14 7.70 28.79
C ASN A 345 26.39 6.46 28.26
N ALA A 346 25.10 6.56 28.00
CA ALA A 346 24.28 5.50 27.39
C ALA A 346 23.14 6.11 26.52
N PRO A 347 23.48 6.89 25.48
CA PRO A 347 22.52 7.78 24.80
C PRO A 347 21.46 7.04 23.96
N LEU A 348 21.61 5.73 23.78
CA LEU A 348 20.72 4.85 23.01
C LEU A 348 20.07 3.74 23.88
N GLU A 349 20.11 3.84 25.21
CA GLU A 349 19.51 2.81 26.08
C GLU A 349 17.98 2.74 25.94
N TRP A 350 17.33 3.90 25.76
CA TRP A 350 15.88 4.09 25.74
C TRP A 350 15.15 3.40 24.58
N CYS A 351 15.84 3.05 23.50
CA CYS A 351 15.24 2.44 22.30
C CYS A 351 15.53 0.93 22.15
N LYS A 352 16.26 0.31 23.08
CA LYS A 352 16.64 -1.12 23.01
C LYS A 352 15.44 -2.08 23.07
N THR A 353 14.34 -1.65 23.68
CA THR A 353 13.12 -2.45 23.92
C THR A 353 12.05 -2.29 22.82
N PHE A 354 12.33 -1.55 21.75
CA PHE A 354 11.36 -1.33 20.67
C PHE A 354 11.11 -2.61 19.86
N GLY A 355 9.83 -2.87 19.57
CA GLY A 355 9.41 -4.04 18.81
C GLY A 355 9.51 -5.38 19.55
N MET A 356 9.68 -5.37 20.88
CA MET A 356 9.59 -6.59 21.71
C MET A 356 8.14 -7.08 21.83
N ARG A 357 7.97 -8.38 22.10
CA ARG A 357 6.67 -9.00 22.39
C ARG A 357 6.06 -8.43 23.69
N SER A 358 4.76 -8.11 23.68
CA SER A 358 4.04 -7.59 24.85
C SER A 358 4.10 -8.57 26.02
N ALA A 359 4.07 -8.06 27.27
CA ALA A 359 4.06 -8.90 28.46
C ALA A 359 2.82 -9.83 28.51
N SER A 360 1.68 -9.33 28.04
CA SER A 360 0.43 -10.10 27.90
C SER A 360 0.53 -11.24 26.88
N ASP A 361 1.20 -11.02 25.74
CA ASP A 361 1.39 -12.05 24.73
C ASP A 361 2.44 -13.07 25.13
N ALA A 362 3.49 -12.65 25.86
CA ALA A 362 4.46 -13.56 26.46
C ALA A 362 3.77 -14.53 27.45
N ALA A 363 2.96 -14.02 28.38
CA ALA A 363 2.22 -14.84 29.33
C ALA A 363 1.16 -15.74 28.64
N ARG A 364 0.49 -15.24 27.59
CA ARG A 364 -0.44 -16.02 26.78
C ARG A 364 0.27 -17.17 26.06
N LEU A 365 1.37 -16.87 25.36
CA LEU A 365 2.18 -17.86 24.64
C LEU A 365 2.83 -18.88 25.57
N GLU A 366 3.15 -18.50 26.81
CA GLU A 366 3.72 -19.44 27.78
C GLU A 366 2.82 -20.68 27.93
N SER A 367 1.50 -20.49 28.08
CA SER A 367 0.52 -21.57 28.19
C SER A 367 0.35 -22.40 26.91
N LEU A 368 0.58 -21.82 25.72
CA LEU A 368 0.39 -22.48 24.43
C LEU A 368 1.59 -23.31 23.98
N THR A 369 2.73 -23.17 24.66
CA THR A 369 4.05 -23.68 24.22
C THR A 369 4.65 -24.75 25.15
N CYS A 370 3.98 -25.08 26.26
CA CYS A 370 4.45 -26.08 27.24
C CYS A 370 3.37 -27.12 27.61
N LEU A 371 2.76 -27.78 26.62
CA LEU A 371 1.88 -28.91 26.87
C LEU A 371 2.67 -30.06 27.51
N LYS A 372 2.04 -30.78 28.43
CA LYS A 372 2.65 -31.84 29.24
C LYS A 372 1.97 -33.19 28.99
N PRO A 373 2.63 -34.32 29.33
CA PRO A 373 2.01 -35.64 29.31
C PRO A 373 0.68 -35.67 30.09
N GLY A 374 -0.43 -35.75 29.36
CA GLY A 374 -1.81 -35.72 29.88
C GLY A 374 -2.67 -34.54 29.41
N ASP A 375 -2.07 -33.49 28.85
CA ASP A 375 -2.81 -32.35 28.29
C ASP A 375 -3.45 -32.68 26.93
N GLU A 376 -4.59 -32.04 26.62
CA GLU A 376 -5.28 -32.25 25.35
C GLU A 376 -4.43 -31.75 24.16
N GLY A 377 -4.05 -32.66 23.27
CA GLY A 377 -3.20 -32.38 22.11
C GLY A 377 -1.69 -32.57 22.35
N TYR A 378 -1.27 -33.00 23.53
CA TYR A 378 0.10 -33.51 23.74
C TYR A 378 0.26 -34.91 23.14
N PHE A 379 1.38 -35.14 22.45
CA PHE A 379 1.80 -36.45 21.97
C PHE A 379 3.30 -36.64 22.26
N ASP A 380 3.69 -37.83 22.71
CA ASP A 380 5.11 -38.20 22.72
C ASP A 380 5.57 -38.43 21.27
N VAL A 381 6.54 -37.62 20.84
CA VAL A 381 7.14 -37.64 19.50
C VAL A 381 8.66 -37.83 19.56
N SER A 382 9.19 -38.21 20.73
CA SER A 382 10.63 -38.31 21.00
C SER A 382 11.36 -39.32 20.09
N GLU A 383 10.71 -40.44 19.75
CA GLU A 383 11.25 -41.46 18.85
C GLU A 383 11.19 -41.09 17.34
N ILE A 384 10.54 -39.97 16.96
CA ILE A 384 10.23 -39.66 15.54
C ILE A 384 11.40 -38.93 14.87
N LYS A 385 12.42 -39.70 14.44
CA LYS A 385 13.57 -39.19 13.66
C LYS A 385 13.42 -39.43 12.14
N PRO A 386 13.55 -38.39 11.28
CA PRO A 386 13.68 -38.56 9.83
C PRO A 386 15.10 -38.96 9.41
N GLU A 387 15.25 -39.40 8.16
CA GLU A 387 16.56 -39.68 7.56
C GLU A 387 17.27 -38.38 7.17
N ASN A 388 18.59 -38.32 7.37
CA ASN A 388 19.46 -37.17 7.09
C ASN A 388 19.15 -35.89 7.90
N VAL A 389 18.42 -36.00 9.02
CA VAL A 389 18.20 -34.90 9.96
C VAL A 389 18.79 -35.24 11.33
N THR A 390 19.67 -34.37 11.80
CA THR A 390 20.20 -34.33 13.16
C THR A 390 19.23 -33.52 14.02
N ILE A 391 18.65 -34.14 15.05
CA ILE A 391 17.65 -33.49 15.92
C ILE A 391 18.28 -33.11 17.25
N VAL A 392 18.01 -31.89 17.71
CA VAL A 392 18.35 -31.40 19.04
C VAL A 392 17.06 -31.20 19.84
N ARG A 393 16.93 -31.92 20.97
CA ARG A 393 15.79 -31.80 21.92
C ARG A 393 16.23 -31.69 23.38
N THR A 394 17.48 -31.98 23.73
CA THR A 394 18.02 -31.82 25.09
C THR A 394 19.16 -30.80 25.15
N LYS A 395 19.45 -30.30 26.36
CA LYS A 395 20.57 -29.37 26.59
C LYS A 395 21.93 -29.99 26.29
N GLU A 396 22.10 -31.31 26.45
CA GLU A 396 23.37 -31.99 26.12
C GLU A 396 23.55 -32.15 24.60
N ASP A 397 22.46 -32.45 23.86
CA ASP A 397 22.50 -32.41 22.39
C ASP A 397 22.92 -31.01 21.92
N ALA A 398 22.29 -29.97 22.47
CA ALA A 398 22.58 -28.58 22.15
C ALA A 398 24.03 -28.20 22.47
N ARG A 399 24.57 -28.66 23.63
CA ARG A 399 25.96 -28.44 24.03
C ARG A 399 26.96 -29.04 23.02
N ILE A 400 26.75 -30.28 22.59
CA ILE A 400 27.62 -30.96 21.61
C ILE A 400 27.57 -30.25 20.25
N VAL A 401 26.37 -29.89 19.78
CA VAL A 401 26.18 -29.21 18.50
C VAL A 401 26.76 -27.78 18.54
N MET A 402 26.63 -27.07 19.66
CA MET A 402 27.27 -25.77 19.88
C MET A 402 28.80 -25.88 19.90
N GLU A 403 29.37 -26.95 20.45
CA GLU A 403 30.82 -27.20 20.42
C GLU A 403 31.31 -27.35 18.97
N ALA A 404 30.59 -28.11 18.13
CA ALA A 404 30.88 -28.24 16.69
C ALA A 404 30.74 -26.91 15.93
N LEU A 405 29.65 -26.17 16.16
CA LEU A 405 29.35 -24.88 15.51
C LEU A 405 30.31 -23.76 15.90
N MET A 406 30.78 -23.72 17.15
CA MET A 406 31.76 -22.72 17.60
C MET A 406 33.19 -23.09 17.17
N LYS A 407 33.48 -24.39 17.05
CA LYS A 407 34.74 -24.89 16.48
C LYS A 407 34.85 -24.55 14.98
N SER A 408 33.76 -24.66 14.21
CA SER A 408 33.78 -24.38 12.76
C SER A 408 34.17 -22.94 12.43
N LYS A 409 33.76 -21.97 13.25
CA LYS A 409 34.17 -20.56 13.15
C LYS A 409 35.70 -20.35 13.24
N VAL A 410 36.41 -21.24 13.93
CA VAL A 410 37.88 -21.18 14.06
C VAL A 410 38.57 -21.88 12.89
N GLU A 411 38.00 -22.98 12.40
CA GLU A 411 38.57 -23.77 11.29
C GLU A 411 38.30 -23.16 9.91
N ASP A 412 37.16 -22.50 9.72
CA ASP A 412 36.74 -21.87 8.46
C ASP A 412 35.92 -20.58 8.72
N PRO A 413 36.59 -19.43 8.90
CA PRO A 413 35.91 -18.14 9.14
C PRO A 413 35.07 -17.60 7.96
N GLU A 414 35.16 -18.18 6.75
CA GLU A 414 34.24 -17.85 5.64
C GLU A 414 33.02 -18.80 5.57
N ARG A 415 32.94 -19.81 6.46
CA ARG A 415 31.83 -20.75 6.49
C ARG A 415 30.50 -20.03 6.71
N ILE A 416 29.53 -20.38 5.87
CA ILE A 416 28.16 -19.93 6.00
C ILE A 416 27.26 -21.03 6.56
N HIS A 417 26.40 -20.65 7.49
CA HIS A 417 25.38 -21.52 8.07
C HIS A 417 24.03 -21.01 7.58
N ALA A 418 23.39 -21.75 6.68
CA ALA A 418 22.05 -21.40 6.22
C ALA A 418 21.03 -21.74 7.32
N CYS A 419 20.16 -20.80 7.65
CA CYS A 419 19.23 -20.88 8.77
C CYS A 419 17.80 -20.56 8.33
N ASP A 420 16.80 -21.10 9.04
CA ASP A 420 15.37 -20.93 8.75
C ASP A 420 14.53 -21.20 10.02
N THR A 421 13.46 -20.43 10.25
CA THR A 421 12.59 -20.56 11.45
C THR A 421 11.12 -20.84 11.12
N GLU A 422 10.54 -21.80 11.85
CA GLU A 422 9.10 -22.09 11.80
C GLU A 422 8.39 -21.46 13.00
N VAL A 423 7.21 -20.89 12.77
CA VAL A 423 6.58 -19.94 13.70
C VAL A 423 5.08 -20.18 13.82
N MET A 424 4.60 -20.33 15.06
CA MET A 424 3.17 -20.42 15.40
C MET A 424 2.59 -19.07 15.84
N ASP A 425 1.26 -19.01 16.03
CA ASP A 425 0.55 -17.87 16.64
C ASP A 425 0.69 -16.52 15.89
N ILE A 426 0.76 -16.55 14.55
CA ILE A 426 0.82 -15.35 13.72
C ILE A 426 0.01 -15.50 12.42
N ASP A 427 -0.92 -14.57 12.13
CA ASP A 427 -1.49 -14.43 10.77
C ASP A 427 -0.80 -13.27 10.03
N LEU A 428 0.08 -13.65 9.09
CA LEU A 428 0.80 -12.73 8.21
C LEU A 428 -0.09 -12.03 7.15
N LYS A 429 -1.41 -12.10 7.25
CA LYS A 429 -2.34 -11.14 6.60
C LYS A 429 -2.56 -9.90 7.46
N GLU A 430 -2.77 -10.11 8.76
CA GLU A 430 -3.19 -9.06 9.70
C GLU A 430 -2.00 -8.30 10.30
N VAL A 431 -0.97 -9.00 10.82
CA VAL A 431 0.13 -8.40 11.61
C VAL A 431 1.51 -8.63 11.00
N GLY A 432 2.49 -7.81 11.36
CA GLY A 432 3.93 -8.04 11.08
C GLY A 432 4.55 -9.04 12.08
N PRO A 433 5.81 -9.48 11.86
CA PRO A 433 6.51 -10.40 12.76
C PRO A 433 7.12 -9.72 14.00
N VAL A 434 7.31 -8.40 13.97
CA VAL A 434 7.79 -7.61 15.12
C VAL A 434 6.80 -7.79 16.29
N GLY A 435 7.28 -8.26 17.44
CA GLY A 435 6.48 -8.53 18.64
C GLY A 435 5.49 -9.71 18.56
N ASN A 436 5.37 -10.41 17.43
CA ASN A 436 4.28 -11.36 17.13
C ASN A 436 4.79 -12.76 16.74
N GLY A 437 3.99 -13.80 17.06
CA GLY A 437 4.31 -15.21 16.83
C GLY A 437 5.37 -15.76 17.78
N TYR A 438 5.55 -17.09 17.78
CA TYR A 438 6.51 -17.84 18.61
C TYR A 438 7.33 -18.85 17.78
N VAL A 439 8.64 -18.89 17.98
CA VAL A 439 9.56 -19.78 17.22
C VAL A 439 9.45 -21.21 17.73
N THR A 440 8.87 -22.10 16.92
CA THR A 440 8.65 -23.51 17.30
C THR A 440 9.84 -24.40 17.02
N CYS A 441 10.64 -24.10 15.99
CA CYS A 441 11.93 -24.74 15.73
C CYS A 441 12.86 -23.87 14.90
N LEU A 442 14.17 -24.14 14.99
CA LEU A 442 15.23 -23.54 14.18
C LEU A 442 15.93 -24.62 13.35
N SER A 443 15.98 -24.45 12.03
CA SER A 443 16.69 -25.32 11.10
C SER A 443 18.04 -24.71 10.71
N VAL A 444 19.10 -25.53 10.61
CA VAL A 444 20.43 -25.07 10.16
C VAL A 444 21.06 -26.07 9.17
N TYR A 445 21.75 -25.57 8.16
CA TYR A 445 22.56 -26.37 7.24
C TYR A 445 23.91 -25.71 6.95
N SER A 446 25.01 -26.46 7.09
CA SER A 446 26.38 -25.91 7.21
C SER A 446 27.40 -26.48 6.20
N GLY A 447 26.93 -27.23 5.20
CA GLY A 447 27.74 -27.87 4.16
C GLY A 447 27.51 -29.39 4.07
N GLU A 448 27.92 -30.01 2.96
CA GLU A 448 27.90 -31.49 2.81
C GLU A 448 29.05 -32.16 3.58
N ASP A 449 30.04 -31.38 3.98
CA ASP A 449 31.22 -31.77 4.76
C ASP A 449 31.04 -31.62 6.27
N PHE A 450 29.95 -30.99 6.72
CA PHE A 450 29.78 -30.57 8.11
C PHE A 450 29.05 -31.62 8.97
N ASP A 451 29.67 -32.04 10.07
CA ASP A 451 29.10 -32.92 11.08
C ASP A 451 28.78 -32.12 12.36
N TYR A 452 27.60 -32.35 12.92
CA TYR A 452 27.10 -31.70 14.13
C TYR A 452 27.47 -32.45 15.44
N GLY A 453 28.16 -33.59 15.35
CA GLY A 453 28.77 -34.27 16.50
C GLY A 453 27.90 -35.31 17.22
N LEU A 454 26.60 -35.40 16.91
CA LEU A 454 25.67 -36.37 17.52
C LEU A 454 25.73 -37.79 16.90
N GLY A 455 26.72 -38.06 16.05
CA GLY A 455 26.95 -39.39 15.45
C GLY A 455 26.11 -39.71 14.21
N ASP A 456 25.26 -38.79 13.74
CA ASP A 456 24.52 -38.92 12.48
C ASP A 456 25.38 -38.73 11.22
N GLY A 457 26.57 -38.11 11.37
CA GLY A 457 27.54 -37.91 10.30
C GLY A 457 27.40 -36.60 9.51
N PRO A 458 28.34 -36.34 8.59
CA PRO A 458 28.42 -35.08 7.85
C PRO A 458 27.33 -34.93 6.79
N GLY A 459 26.97 -33.68 6.47
CA GLY A 459 26.03 -33.34 5.40
C GLY A 459 24.55 -33.53 5.74
N THR A 460 24.27 -33.82 7.01
CA THR A 460 22.95 -33.82 7.63
C THR A 460 22.38 -32.40 7.73
N MET A 461 21.06 -32.28 7.93
CA MET A 461 20.41 -31.02 8.27
C MET A 461 20.17 -30.98 9.78
N LEU A 462 20.49 -29.88 10.44
CA LEU A 462 20.20 -29.70 11.87
C LEU A 462 18.77 -29.18 12.04
N TRP A 463 18.05 -29.73 13.01
CA TRP A 463 16.72 -29.29 13.41
C TRP A 463 16.62 -29.20 14.94
N ILE A 464 16.46 -27.99 15.45
CA ILE A 464 16.42 -27.66 16.88
C ILE A 464 14.97 -27.44 17.28
N ASP A 465 14.44 -28.30 18.15
CA ASP A 465 13.08 -28.15 18.68
C ASP A 465 13.01 -27.05 19.75
N ASN A 466 11.86 -26.39 19.88
CA ASN A 466 11.62 -25.36 20.90
C ASN A 466 10.17 -25.39 21.44
N LEU A 467 9.47 -26.53 21.29
CA LEU A 467 8.09 -26.71 21.72
C LEU A 467 7.96 -27.79 22.81
N ASP A 468 7.00 -27.59 23.70
CA ASP A 468 6.60 -28.53 24.76
C ASP A 468 7.75 -28.99 25.66
N ASP A 469 8.15 -30.25 25.62
CA ASP A 469 9.24 -30.78 26.46
C ASP A 469 10.63 -30.28 26.05
N ALA A 470 10.78 -29.77 24.82
CA ALA A 470 12.00 -29.12 24.33
C ALA A 470 11.95 -27.58 24.37
N LYS A 471 10.95 -27.00 25.04
CA LYS A 471 10.83 -25.53 25.19
C LYS A 471 12.07 -24.93 25.86
N GLY A 472 12.64 -23.90 25.22
CA GLY A 472 13.80 -23.15 25.71
C GLY A 472 15.15 -23.66 25.22
N ILE A 473 15.20 -24.81 24.52
CA ILE A 473 16.44 -25.34 23.92
C ILE A 473 17.04 -24.38 22.89
N LEU A 474 16.21 -23.55 22.24
CA LEU A 474 16.66 -22.47 21.34
C LEU A 474 17.63 -21.48 22.02
N HIS A 475 17.50 -21.22 23.32
CA HIS A 475 18.39 -20.29 24.04
C HIS A 475 19.82 -20.82 24.23
N GLU A 476 20.03 -22.14 24.21
CA GLU A 476 21.39 -22.71 24.23
C GLU A 476 22.23 -22.27 23.02
N PHE A 477 21.55 -21.90 21.92
CA PHE A 477 22.17 -21.39 20.69
C PHE A 477 22.31 -19.85 20.66
N GLN A 478 21.86 -19.13 21.68
CA GLN A 478 21.90 -17.65 21.70
C GLN A 478 23.31 -17.10 21.48
N ALA A 479 24.31 -17.65 22.18
CA ALA A 479 25.71 -17.21 22.04
C ALA A 479 26.28 -17.38 20.62
N TRP A 480 25.76 -18.32 19.84
CA TRP A 480 26.14 -18.52 18.43
C TRP A 480 25.31 -17.65 17.48
N LEU A 481 24.01 -17.50 17.73
CA LEU A 481 23.10 -16.63 16.97
C LEU A 481 23.51 -15.14 17.06
N GLU A 482 23.97 -14.70 18.23
CA GLU A 482 24.42 -13.32 18.49
C GLU A 482 25.90 -13.09 18.13
N ASP A 483 26.64 -14.12 17.68
CA ASP A 483 28.05 -13.97 17.27
C ASP A 483 28.17 -13.29 15.90
N GLU A 484 28.67 -12.05 15.88
CA GLU A 484 28.89 -11.25 14.66
C GLU A 484 29.82 -11.91 13.62
N LYS A 485 30.67 -12.85 14.03
CA LYS A 485 31.74 -13.45 13.20
C LYS A 485 31.34 -14.79 12.59
N VAL A 486 30.27 -15.41 13.10
CA VAL A 486 29.60 -16.53 12.43
C VAL A 486 28.72 -15.95 11.33
N LEU A 487 28.85 -16.41 10.08
CA LEU A 487 28.03 -15.91 8.97
C LEU A 487 26.76 -16.76 8.79
N LYS A 488 25.60 -16.21 9.15
CA LYS A 488 24.29 -16.86 8.94
C LYS A 488 23.66 -16.38 7.63
N VAL A 489 23.08 -17.29 6.86
CA VAL A 489 22.45 -17.01 5.56
C VAL A 489 20.98 -17.43 5.60
N TRP A 490 20.10 -16.59 5.06
CA TRP A 490 18.65 -16.72 5.24
C TRP A 490 17.89 -16.59 3.91
N HIS A 491 16.57 -16.77 3.97
CA HIS A 491 15.65 -16.43 2.90
C HIS A 491 14.54 -15.53 3.46
N ASN A 492 14.55 -14.23 3.15
CA ASN A 492 13.71 -13.22 3.80
C ASN A 492 14.07 -13.02 5.29
N TYR A 493 15.36 -12.76 5.55
CA TYR A 493 16.02 -12.59 6.86
C TYR A 493 15.24 -11.75 7.88
N GLY A 494 14.54 -10.71 7.44
CA GLY A 494 13.76 -9.85 8.32
C GLY A 494 12.70 -10.59 9.11
N PHE A 495 12.08 -11.63 8.54
CA PHE A 495 11.12 -12.45 9.29
C PHE A 495 11.80 -13.18 10.45
N ASP A 496 12.83 -13.97 10.16
CA ASP A 496 13.57 -14.76 11.15
C ASP A 496 14.20 -13.89 12.24
N ARG A 497 14.80 -12.76 11.86
CA ARG A 497 15.43 -11.83 12.81
C ARG A 497 14.42 -11.27 13.81
N HIS A 498 13.21 -10.92 13.36
CA HIS A 498 12.16 -10.40 14.25
C HIS A 498 11.60 -11.47 15.18
N VAL A 499 11.32 -12.68 14.68
CA VAL A 499 10.74 -13.73 15.53
C VAL A 499 11.77 -14.27 16.54
N LEU A 500 13.06 -14.33 16.19
CA LEU A 500 14.12 -14.64 17.16
C LEU A 500 14.34 -13.50 18.17
N PHE A 501 14.18 -12.23 17.76
CA PHE A 501 14.19 -11.10 18.69
C PHE A 501 12.99 -11.12 19.66
N ASN A 502 11.84 -11.66 19.25
CA ASN A 502 10.71 -11.90 20.16
C ASN A 502 11.02 -12.94 21.25
N GLU A 503 11.89 -13.92 20.94
CA GLU A 503 12.49 -14.84 21.93
C GLU A 503 13.76 -14.26 22.59
N ARG A 504 13.99 -12.94 22.52
CA ARG A 504 15.12 -12.21 23.14
C ARG A 504 16.51 -12.55 22.57
N ILE A 505 16.57 -13.12 21.36
CA ILE A 505 17.83 -13.45 20.67
C ILE A 505 18.10 -12.43 19.55
N ASN A 506 19.09 -11.57 19.75
CA ASN A 506 19.45 -10.51 18.80
C ASN A 506 20.41 -11.03 17.72
N VAL A 507 19.87 -11.74 16.71
CA VAL A 507 20.68 -12.36 15.64
C VAL A 507 21.61 -11.34 14.95
N LEU A 508 22.91 -11.60 15.06
CA LEU A 508 24.01 -10.89 14.38
C LEU A 508 24.73 -11.83 13.41
N GLY A 509 25.71 -11.28 12.68
CA GLY A 509 26.53 -12.06 11.74
C GLY A 509 25.81 -12.34 10.43
N PHE A 510 25.15 -11.32 9.87
CA PHE A 510 24.41 -11.44 8.62
C PHE A 510 25.36 -11.72 7.44
N GLY A 511 25.41 -12.99 7.02
CA GLY A 511 26.15 -13.46 5.85
C GLY A 511 25.46 -13.11 4.54
N GLY A 512 24.13 -13.22 4.51
CA GLY A 512 23.31 -12.75 3.39
C GLY A 512 21.87 -13.27 3.39
N ASP A 513 21.08 -12.76 2.47
CA ASP A 513 19.70 -13.17 2.19
C ASP A 513 19.58 -13.53 0.70
N THR A 514 19.18 -14.76 0.43
CA THR A 514 19.01 -15.30 -0.93
C THR A 514 17.93 -14.58 -1.73
N MET A 515 16.89 -14.03 -1.08
CA MET A 515 15.89 -13.19 -1.74
C MET A 515 16.53 -11.89 -2.25
N HIS A 516 17.35 -11.22 -1.41
CA HIS A 516 18.07 -10.00 -1.82
C HIS A 516 19.09 -10.27 -2.92
N MET A 517 19.83 -11.39 -2.84
CA MET A 517 20.80 -11.79 -3.86
C MET A 517 20.13 -12.15 -5.20
N ALA A 518 18.99 -12.85 -5.18
CA ALA A 518 18.21 -13.14 -6.38
C ALA A 518 17.62 -11.86 -6.99
N ARG A 519 17.16 -10.92 -6.15
CA ARG A 519 16.66 -9.61 -6.57
C ARG A 519 17.75 -8.77 -7.24
N LEU A 520 18.98 -8.83 -6.73
CA LEU A 520 20.15 -8.18 -7.34
C LEU A 520 20.57 -8.86 -8.65
N SER A 521 20.53 -10.19 -8.73
CA SER A 521 20.93 -10.94 -9.93
C SER A 521 19.94 -10.79 -11.09
N ASP A 522 18.63 -10.61 -10.81
CA ASP A 522 17.64 -10.23 -11.82
C ASP A 522 16.40 -9.60 -11.15
N THR A 523 16.21 -8.29 -11.33
CA THR A 523 15.03 -7.54 -10.83
C THR A 523 13.75 -7.76 -11.64
N SER A 524 13.80 -8.46 -12.77
CA SER A 524 12.65 -8.67 -13.68
C SER A 524 11.87 -9.96 -13.45
N ARG A 525 12.25 -10.76 -12.44
CA ARG A 525 11.56 -12.01 -12.08
C ARG A 525 10.20 -11.72 -11.41
N MET A 526 9.21 -12.55 -11.72
CA MET A 526 7.84 -12.41 -11.20
C MET A 526 7.66 -12.87 -9.75
N LYS A 527 8.60 -13.68 -9.23
CA LYS A 527 8.58 -14.29 -7.90
C LYS A 527 10.00 -14.43 -7.36
N TYR A 528 10.12 -14.40 -6.03
CA TYR A 528 11.37 -14.60 -5.30
C TYR A 528 11.23 -15.55 -4.11
N SER A 529 10.10 -16.27 -3.99
CA SER A 529 9.94 -17.30 -2.95
C SER A 529 10.88 -18.48 -3.17
N LEU A 530 11.31 -19.14 -2.10
CA LEU A 530 12.24 -20.27 -2.12
C LEU A 530 11.81 -21.38 -3.09
N GLU A 531 10.52 -21.73 -3.16
CA GLU A 531 9.96 -22.63 -4.21
C GLU A 531 10.33 -22.18 -5.63
N SER A 532 10.07 -20.92 -5.97
CA SER A 532 10.24 -20.42 -7.34
C SER A 532 11.71 -20.27 -7.71
N LEU A 533 12.57 -19.93 -6.74
CA LEU A 533 14.00 -19.78 -6.98
C LEU A 533 14.73 -21.13 -7.03
N THR A 534 14.33 -22.11 -6.21
CA THR A 534 14.87 -23.48 -6.27
C THR A 534 14.46 -24.19 -7.56
N GLU A 535 13.22 -23.99 -8.04
CA GLU A 535 12.79 -24.44 -9.36
C GLU A 535 13.57 -23.73 -10.49
N ASP A 536 13.59 -22.39 -10.53
CA ASP A 536 14.17 -21.61 -11.63
C ASP A 536 15.71 -21.68 -11.73
N LEU A 537 16.43 -21.78 -10.61
CA LEU A 537 17.89 -21.64 -10.56
C LEU A 537 18.65 -22.94 -10.25
N LEU A 538 18.01 -23.88 -9.56
CA LEU A 538 18.61 -25.20 -9.23
C LEU A 538 17.99 -26.34 -10.04
N GLY A 539 16.83 -26.13 -10.68
CA GLY A 539 16.05 -27.19 -11.32
C GLY A 539 15.42 -28.19 -10.33
N GLN A 540 15.35 -27.80 -9.05
CA GLN A 540 14.85 -28.64 -7.94
C GLN A 540 13.66 -27.92 -7.29
N ARG A 541 12.44 -28.15 -7.78
CA ARG A 541 11.24 -27.55 -7.17
C ARG A 541 11.04 -28.06 -5.75
N LYS A 542 11.13 -27.18 -4.76
CA LYS A 542 10.66 -27.43 -3.40
C LYS A 542 9.15 -27.69 -3.40
N VAL A 543 8.71 -28.82 -2.86
CA VAL A 543 7.28 -29.17 -2.80
C VAL A 543 6.57 -28.25 -1.78
N PRO A 544 5.45 -27.57 -2.11
CA PRO A 544 4.74 -26.71 -1.17
C PRO A 544 4.11 -27.46 0.01
N MET A 545 3.96 -26.77 1.16
CA MET A 545 3.24 -27.28 2.34
C MET A 545 1.88 -27.89 1.98
N LYS A 546 1.14 -27.25 1.06
CA LYS A 546 -0.20 -27.68 0.65
C LYS A 546 -0.24 -28.97 -0.17
N GLU A 547 0.87 -29.38 -0.77
CA GLU A 547 1.00 -30.66 -1.47
C GLU A 547 1.39 -31.80 -0.51
N ILE A 548 1.97 -31.48 0.67
CA ILE A 548 2.44 -32.46 1.68
C ILE A 548 1.42 -32.63 2.82
N PHE A 549 0.97 -31.52 3.40
CA PHE A 549 0.15 -31.46 4.62
C PHE A 549 -1.31 -31.07 4.32
N GLY A 550 -1.72 -31.02 3.05
CA GLY A 550 -3.04 -30.51 2.66
C GLY A 550 -4.21 -31.41 3.09
N VAL A 551 -4.99 -30.98 4.08
CA VAL A 551 -6.18 -31.69 4.57
C VAL A 551 -7.46 -31.10 3.96
N PRO A 552 -8.39 -31.92 3.40
CA PRO A 552 -9.66 -31.42 2.90
C PRO A 552 -10.59 -31.00 4.05
N ARG A 553 -11.00 -29.72 4.09
CA ARG A 553 -11.95 -29.19 5.07
C ARG A 553 -13.24 -29.98 5.05
N LEU A 554 -13.61 -30.60 6.17
CA LEU A 554 -14.85 -31.37 6.26
C LEU A 554 -16.08 -30.46 6.10
N ARG A 555 -17.11 -30.98 5.41
CA ARG A 555 -18.43 -30.36 5.34
C ARG A 555 -19.20 -30.59 6.65
N LYS A 556 -20.37 -29.95 6.78
CA LYS A 556 -21.30 -30.14 7.92
C LYS A 556 -21.81 -31.59 8.09
N ASP A 557 -21.66 -32.42 7.07
CA ASP A 557 -22.03 -33.85 7.06
C ASP A 557 -20.83 -34.79 7.33
N GLY A 558 -19.66 -34.24 7.67
CA GLY A 558 -18.42 -34.99 7.89
C GLY A 558 -17.69 -35.43 6.62
N SER A 559 -18.24 -35.19 5.43
CA SER A 559 -17.58 -35.58 4.16
C SER A 559 -16.47 -34.60 3.74
N PRO A 560 -15.42 -35.06 3.04
CA PRO A 560 -14.37 -34.18 2.52
C PRO A 560 -14.90 -33.09 1.58
N GLY A 561 -14.59 -31.83 1.90
CA GLY A 561 -14.87 -30.68 1.07
C GLY A 561 -13.83 -30.47 -0.04
N ALA A 562 -14.14 -29.58 -0.98
CA ALA A 562 -13.24 -29.20 -2.07
C ALA A 562 -12.22 -28.11 -1.69
N ILE A 563 -12.34 -27.55 -0.48
CA ILE A 563 -11.35 -26.63 0.10
C ILE A 563 -10.33 -27.49 0.82
N ILE A 564 -9.07 -27.44 0.38
CA ILE A 564 -7.94 -28.02 1.11
C ILE A 564 -7.32 -26.90 1.95
N ASP A 565 -7.17 -27.12 3.23
CA ASP A 565 -6.42 -26.27 4.16
C ASP A 565 -5.08 -26.94 4.53
N VAL A 566 -4.19 -26.20 5.18
CA VAL A 566 -2.99 -26.74 5.83
C VAL A 566 -3.24 -26.62 7.34
N PRO A 567 -2.91 -27.63 8.17
CA PRO A 567 -2.97 -27.51 9.62
C PRO A 567 -2.07 -26.37 10.14
N ALA A 568 -2.30 -25.93 11.37
CA ALA A 568 -1.43 -24.94 11.99
C ALA A 568 -0.05 -25.54 12.31
N VAL A 569 0.98 -24.69 12.45
CA VAL A 569 2.39 -25.12 12.63
C VAL A 569 2.54 -26.00 13.86
N GLU A 570 1.95 -25.58 14.98
CA GLU A 570 1.94 -26.31 16.24
C GLU A 570 1.20 -27.66 16.15
N VAL A 571 0.25 -27.81 15.23
CA VAL A 571 -0.41 -29.10 14.94
C VAL A 571 0.50 -30.00 14.11
N MET A 572 1.19 -29.46 13.09
CA MET A 572 2.15 -30.23 12.28
C MET A 572 3.38 -30.66 13.08
N GLN A 573 3.76 -29.90 14.11
CA GLN A 573 4.88 -30.19 15.00
C GLN A 573 4.52 -31.11 16.17
N ARG A 574 3.25 -31.19 16.60
CA ARG A 574 2.79 -32.10 17.67
C ARG A 574 2.25 -33.44 17.17
N ASP A 575 1.46 -33.45 16.11
CA ASP A 575 0.78 -34.67 15.64
C ASP A 575 1.77 -35.68 15.00
N PRO A 576 1.88 -36.92 15.52
CA PRO A 576 2.73 -37.97 14.95
C PRO A 576 2.47 -38.24 13.45
N GLN A 577 1.26 -37.98 12.94
CA GLN A 577 0.92 -38.11 11.52
C GLN A 577 1.71 -37.13 10.63
N PHE A 578 1.99 -35.92 11.12
CA PHE A 578 2.68 -34.87 10.36
C PHE A 578 4.15 -34.74 10.75
N ARG A 579 4.51 -34.96 12.02
CA ARG A 579 5.82 -34.74 12.63
C ARG A 579 7.03 -35.11 11.75
N LYS A 580 7.10 -36.35 11.24
CA LYS A 580 8.24 -36.80 10.41
C LYS A 580 8.39 -35.98 9.12
N ASN A 581 7.28 -35.68 8.46
CA ASN A 581 7.28 -34.85 7.25
C ASN A 581 7.52 -33.37 7.59
N TRP A 582 7.06 -32.90 8.75
CA TRP A 582 7.25 -31.53 9.23
C TRP A 582 8.73 -31.20 9.47
N ILE A 583 9.43 -32.05 10.22
CA ILE A 583 10.88 -31.93 10.44
C ILE A 583 11.62 -31.98 9.11
N THR A 584 11.28 -32.94 8.23
CA THR A 584 11.94 -33.08 6.92
C THR A 584 11.70 -31.86 6.02
N TYR A 585 10.53 -31.23 6.11
CA TYR A 585 10.18 -30.05 5.33
C TYR A 585 11.01 -28.83 5.78
N SER A 586 10.88 -28.45 7.04
CA SER A 586 11.52 -27.26 7.62
C SER A 586 13.05 -27.35 7.63
N ALA A 587 13.62 -28.53 7.89
CA ALA A 587 15.07 -28.75 7.77
C ALA A 587 15.57 -28.56 6.32
N PHE A 588 14.72 -28.82 5.33
CA PHE A 588 15.05 -28.67 3.91
C PHE A 588 14.97 -27.21 3.41
N ASP A 589 14.31 -26.28 4.11
CA ASP A 589 14.38 -24.84 3.81
C ASP A 589 15.80 -24.32 4.01
N ALA A 590 16.43 -24.62 5.15
CA ALA A 590 17.83 -24.27 5.41
C ALA A 590 18.78 -24.85 4.33
N LYS A 591 18.63 -26.13 3.95
CA LYS A 591 19.45 -26.75 2.88
C LYS A 591 19.17 -26.15 1.49
N SER A 592 17.91 -25.81 1.21
CA SER A 592 17.51 -25.09 -0.02
C SER A 592 18.15 -23.70 -0.10
N THR A 593 18.13 -22.96 1.02
CA THR A 593 18.73 -21.64 1.17
C THR A 593 20.25 -21.68 0.99
N TYR A 594 20.94 -22.69 1.54
CA TYR A 594 22.38 -22.90 1.31
C TYR A 594 22.71 -23.10 -0.17
N ASN A 595 22.00 -24.02 -0.83
CA ASN A 595 22.22 -24.36 -2.24
C ASN A 595 21.91 -23.17 -3.17
N LEU A 596 20.85 -22.42 -2.85
CA LEU A 596 20.47 -21.20 -3.55
C LEU A 596 21.51 -20.07 -3.36
N TYR A 597 22.03 -19.90 -2.14
CA TYR A 597 23.12 -18.95 -1.86
C TYR A 597 24.38 -19.28 -2.65
N ALA A 598 24.79 -20.55 -2.70
CA ALA A 598 25.97 -20.97 -3.46
C ALA A 598 25.81 -20.68 -4.97
N ASN A 599 24.64 -20.96 -5.53
CA ASN A 599 24.31 -20.64 -6.92
C ASN A 599 24.33 -19.12 -7.19
N LEU A 600 23.68 -18.34 -6.33
CA LEU A 600 23.60 -16.87 -6.46
C LEU A 600 24.96 -16.19 -6.25
N LYS A 601 25.77 -16.61 -5.26
CA LYS A 601 27.16 -16.16 -5.06
C LYS A 601 27.97 -16.39 -6.34
N ALA A 602 27.87 -17.57 -6.95
CA ALA A 602 28.56 -17.89 -8.19
C ALA A 602 28.01 -17.15 -9.44
N SER A 603 26.75 -16.71 -9.43
CA SER A 603 26.16 -15.86 -10.47
C SER A 603 26.63 -14.40 -10.34
N LEU A 604 26.53 -13.83 -9.14
CA LEU A 604 26.92 -12.46 -8.83
C LEU A 604 28.43 -12.24 -9.02
N MET A 605 29.27 -13.22 -8.64
CA MET A 605 30.73 -13.18 -8.89
C MET A 605 31.11 -13.18 -10.39
N LYS A 606 30.28 -13.75 -11.26
CA LYS A 606 30.47 -13.72 -12.73
C LYS A 606 29.93 -12.42 -13.37
N THR A 607 29.14 -11.64 -12.62
CA THR A 607 28.49 -10.43 -13.13
C THR A 607 29.37 -9.22 -12.80
N GLY A 608 30.14 -8.75 -13.79
CA GLY A 608 31.06 -7.63 -13.62
C GLY A 608 30.38 -6.31 -13.28
N TRP A 609 31.00 -5.53 -12.39
CA TRP A 609 30.52 -4.26 -11.88
C TRP A 609 31.50 -3.13 -12.30
N VAL A 610 31.94 -2.25 -11.39
CA VAL A 610 32.92 -1.18 -11.65
C VAL A 610 34.34 -1.61 -11.27
N ASN A 611 35.36 -1.03 -11.92
CA ASN A 611 36.79 -1.21 -11.59
C ASN A 611 37.23 -2.67 -11.40
N ASN A 612 36.76 -3.57 -12.27
CA ASN A 612 36.99 -5.03 -12.25
C ASN A 612 36.41 -5.80 -11.05
N LEU A 613 35.68 -5.14 -10.16
CA LEU A 613 34.84 -5.81 -9.15
C LEU A 613 33.58 -6.44 -9.78
N ASN A 614 32.83 -7.19 -8.99
CA ASN A 614 31.63 -7.91 -9.40
C ASN A 614 30.41 -7.58 -8.51
N MET A 615 29.23 -8.08 -8.87
CA MET A 615 27.99 -7.78 -8.15
C MET A 615 27.89 -8.43 -6.76
N MET A 616 28.72 -9.44 -6.43
CA MET A 616 28.82 -9.97 -5.07
C MET A 616 29.57 -8.99 -4.15
N ASP A 617 30.49 -8.20 -4.70
CA ASP A 617 31.20 -7.16 -3.94
C ASP A 617 30.22 -6.02 -3.62
N TYR A 618 29.46 -5.54 -4.61
CA TYR A 618 28.33 -4.59 -4.39
C TYR A 618 27.33 -5.12 -3.34
N TYR A 619 27.02 -6.42 -3.38
CA TYR A 619 26.16 -7.05 -2.37
C TYR A 619 26.76 -6.98 -0.97
N LYS A 620 28.02 -7.44 -0.80
CA LYS A 620 28.74 -7.44 0.47
C LYS A 620 28.90 -6.03 1.06
N MET A 621 29.18 -5.04 0.21
CA MET A 621 29.46 -3.64 0.59
C MET A 621 28.21 -2.84 0.96
N TYR A 622 27.10 -3.00 0.22
CA TYR A 622 25.95 -2.10 0.33
C TYR A 622 24.64 -2.82 0.64
N MET A 623 24.20 -3.78 -0.17
CA MET A 623 22.89 -4.41 0.03
C MET A 623 22.80 -5.28 1.30
N ARG A 624 23.91 -5.85 1.75
CA ARG A 624 23.98 -6.64 2.99
C ARG A 624 23.80 -5.76 4.25
N PRO A 625 24.64 -4.74 4.53
CA PRO A 625 24.40 -3.85 5.67
C PRO A 625 23.09 -3.05 5.52
N PHE A 626 22.63 -2.77 4.30
CA PHE A 626 21.33 -2.14 4.10
C PHE A 626 20.17 -3.07 4.49
N GLY A 627 20.22 -4.35 4.12
CA GLY A 627 19.21 -5.34 4.52
C GLY A 627 19.09 -5.46 6.05
N GLU A 628 20.22 -5.46 6.76
CA GLU A 628 20.26 -5.46 8.23
C GLU A 628 19.67 -4.15 8.79
N LEU A 629 20.06 -2.99 8.26
CA LEU A 629 19.49 -1.69 8.62
C LEU A 629 17.96 -1.64 8.44
N LEU A 630 17.41 -2.19 7.35
CA LEU A 630 15.96 -2.21 7.15
C LEU A 630 15.24 -2.93 8.29
N THR A 631 15.75 -4.08 8.74
CA THR A 631 15.15 -4.80 9.88
C THR A 631 15.29 -4.01 11.19
N ASP A 632 16.35 -3.22 11.35
CA ASP A 632 16.46 -2.27 12.45
C ASP A 632 15.37 -1.20 12.41
N LEU A 633 15.03 -0.66 11.24
CA LEU A 633 13.96 0.35 11.08
C LEU A 633 12.56 -0.23 11.34
N GLU A 634 12.28 -1.43 10.83
CA GLU A 634 11.02 -2.15 11.09
C GLU A 634 10.80 -2.35 12.60
N ARG A 635 11.87 -2.72 13.33
CA ARG A 635 11.87 -2.96 14.78
C ARG A 635 11.82 -1.68 15.62
N ARG A 636 12.49 -0.61 15.18
CA ARG A 636 12.43 0.72 15.85
C ARG A 636 11.02 1.32 15.73
N GLY A 637 10.38 1.22 14.57
CA GLY A 637 9.03 1.73 14.31
C GLY A 637 8.88 3.24 14.53
N MET A 638 7.65 3.74 14.43
CA MET A 638 7.32 5.15 14.75
C MET A 638 6.21 5.23 15.81
N LEU A 639 6.42 6.05 16.84
CA LEU A 639 5.43 6.32 17.89
C LEU A 639 4.22 7.08 17.31
N VAL A 640 3.00 6.63 17.66
CA VAL A 640 1.75 7.29 17.26
C VAL A 640 0.86 7.66 18.45
N ALA A 641 0.30 8.87 18.40
CA ALA A 641 -0.67 9.37 19.35
C ALA A 641 -2.05 8.70 19.13
N LYS A 642 -2.26 7.51 19.70
CA LYS A 642 -3.53 6.75 19.57
C LYS A 642 -4.77 7.57 19.97
N VAL A 643 -4.68 8.43 21.00
CA VAL A 643 -5.79 9.30 21.43
C VAL A 643 -6.18 10.28 20.33
N TYR A 644 -5.22 11.02 19.78
CA TYR A 644 -5.44 11.93 18.65
C TYR A 644 -6.02 11.19 17.42
N LEU A 645 -5.53 9.98 17.13
CA LEU A 645 -6.10 9.16 16.04
C LEU A 645 -7.56 8.77 16.28
N ALA A 646 -7.96 8.48 17.52
CA ALA A 646 -9.34 8.15 17.87
C ALA A 646 -10.26 9.38 17.75
N ASP A 647 -9.85 10.55 18.24
CA ASP A 647 -10.59 11.82 18.12
C ASP A 647 -10.78 12.21 16.65
N VAL A 648 -9.71 12.09 15.86
CA VAL A 648 -9.73 12.36 14.42
C VAL A 648 -10.57 11.33 13.66
N GLU A 649 -10.59 10.06 14.07
CA GLU A 649 -11.47 9.05 13.49
C GLU A 649 -12.96 9.34 13.80
N ALA A 650 -13.29 9.78 15.02
CA ALA A 650 -14.63 10.20 15.37
C ALA A 650 -15.11 11.38 14.50
N GLN A 651 -14.27 12.41 14.32
CA GLN A 651 -14.58 13.53 13.42
C GLN A 651 -14.68 13.07 11.95
N ALA A 652 -13.79 12.18 11.49
CA ALA A 652 -13.85 11.65 10.12
C ALA A 652 -15.12 10.85 9.84
N ARG A 653 -15.61 10.07 10.83
CA ARG A 653 -16.88 9.34 10.74
C ARG A 653 -18.08 10.29 10.68
N LYS A 654 -18.10 11.32 11.53
CA LYS A 654 -19.12 12.38 11.52
C LYS A 654 -19.16 13.16 10.20
N ASP A 655 -17.99 13.54 9.66
CA ASP A 655 -17.88 14.21 8.36
C ASP A 655 -18.40 13.32 7.20
N ARG A 656 -18.07 12.02 7.26
CA ARG A 656 -18.57 11.03 6.30
C ARG A 656 -20.10 10.94 6.34
N GLU A 657 -20.69 10.87 7.53
CA GLU A 657 -22.14 10.83 7.73
C GLU A 657 -22.82 12.08 7.16
N GLY A 658 -22.29 13.28 7.42
CA GLY A 658 -22.79 14.53 6.82
C GLY A 658 -22.75 14.54 5.28
N HIS A 659 -21.73 13.93 4.66
CA HIS A 659 -21.67 13.78 3.20
C HIS A 659 -22.62 12.68 2.66
N VAL A 660 -22.81 11.58 3.39
CA VAL A 660 -23.82 10.55 3.07
C VAL A 660 -25.21 11.19 3.07
N GLU A 661 -25.52 11.98 4.09
CA GLU A 661 -26.79 12.67 4.27
C GLU A 661 -27.03 13.69 3.16
N THR A 662 -26.04 14.56 2.88
CA THR A 662 -26.10 15.55 1.79
C THR A 662 -26.43 14.89 0.44
N PHE A 663 -25.84 13.73 0.14
CA PHE A 663 -26.12 13.00 -1.10
C PHE A 663 -27.48 12.30 -1.09
N ARG A 664 -27.90 11.73 0.05
CA ARG A 664 -29.22 11.10 0.23
C ARG A 664 -30.37 12.09 0.09
N GLN A 665 -30.28 13.25 0.74
CA GLN A 665 -31.28 14.31 0.63
C GLN A 665 -31.38 14.86 -0.80
N TRP A 666 -30.26 14.96 -1.53
CA TRP A 666 -30.31 15.30 -2.95
C TRP A 666 -30.95 14.20 -3.80
N ALA A 667 -30.65 12.92 -3.52
CA ALA A 667 -31.25 11.78 -4.22
C ALA A 667 -32.76 11.63 -3.93
N PHE A 668 -33.20 11.95 -2.72
CA PHE A 668 -34.62 12.02 -2.33
C PHE A 668 -35.40 12.98 -3.22
N LYS A 669 -34.84 14.16 -3.53
CA LYS A 669 -35.43 15.11 -4.51
C LYS A 669 -35.55 14.55 -5.93
N GLN A 670 -34.85 13.45 -6.28
CA GLN A 670 -34.92 12.83 -7.61
C GLN A 670 -35.85 11.60 -7.65
N ILE A 671 -35.82 10.74 -6.62
CA ILE A 671 -36.49 9.42 -6.64
C ILE A 671 -37.35 9.12 -5.39
N GLY A 672 -37.62 10.11 -4.53
CA GLY A 672 -38.44 9.93 -3.33
C GLY A 672 -37.74 9.10 -2.24
N PRO A 673 -38.48 8.44 -1.33
CA PRO A 673 -37.92 7.74 -0.15
C PRO A 673 -36.81 6.74 -0.48
N ASP A 674 -36.87 6.10 -1.65
CA ASP A 674 -35.85 5.20 -2.17
C ASP A 674 -34.45 5.86 -2.34
N GLY A 675 -34.39 7.19 -2.40
CA GLY A 675 -33.16 7.99 -2.40
C GLY A 675 -32.51 8.15 -1.01
N LEU A 676 -33.32 8.23 0.06
CA LEU A 676 -32.84 8.20 1.45
C LEU A 676 -32.38 6.78 1.83
N ALA A 677 -33.16 5.78 1.41
CA ALA A 677 -32.86 4.36 1.60
C ALA A 677 -31.66 3.84 0.76
N MET A 678 -31.10 4.66 -0.13
CA MET A 678 -29.98 4.25 -0.98
C MET A 678 -28.70 4.01 -0.16
N ASN A 679 -27.98 2.94 -0.49
CA ASN A 679 -26.67 2.60 0.06
C ASN A 679 -25.57 3.23 -0.81
N THR A 680 -24.97 4.31 -0.31
CA THR A 680 -23.92 5.09 -0.99
C THR A 680 -22.59 4.34 -1.16
N ALA A 681 -22.36 3.22 -0.47
CA ALA A 681 -21.22 2.35 -0.71
C ALA A 681 -21.49 1.31 -1.83
N SER A 682 -22.75 1.14 -2.26
CA SER A 682 -23.12 0.21 -3.31
C SER A 682 -22.85 0.79 -4.70
N SER A 683 -21.66 0.49 -5.24
CA SER A 683 -21.27 0.83 -6.61
C SER A 683 -22.29 0.39 -7.67
N ILE A 684 -23.04 -0.69 -7.40
CA ILE A 684 -24.14 -1.14 -8.26
C ILE A 684 -25.31 -0.15 -8.21
N GLN A 685 -25.79 0.24 -7.01
CA GLN A 685 -26.89 1.21 -6.88
C GLN A 685 -26.49 2.55 -7.49
N LEU A 686 -25.31 3.09 -7.17
CA LEU A 686 -24.80 4.32 -7.79
C LEU A 686 -24.72 4.22 -9.32
N SER A 687 -24.26 3.09 -9.87
CA SER A 687 -24.17 2.91 -11.32
C SER A 687 -25.54 2.86 -12.02
N THR A 688 -26.56 2.28 -11.37
CA THR A 688 -27.95 2.31 -11.87
C THR A 688 -28.55 3.71 -11.72
N PHE A 689 -28.39 4.36 -10.55
CA PHE A 689 -28.92 5.68 -10.25
C PHE A 689 -28.39 6.74 -11.22
N LEU A 690 -27.08 6.78 -11.46
CA LEU A 690 -26.48 7.79 -12.33
C LEU A 690 -26.60 7.41 -13.81
N PHE A 691 -26.25 6.17 -14.17
CA PHE A 691 -25.95 5.80 -15.56
C PHE A 691 -26.83 4.69 -16.15
N GLY A 692 -27.86 4.21 -15.43
CA GLY A 692 -28.76 3.16 -15.91
C GLY A 692 -29.40 3.51 -17.27
N GLY A 693 -29.44 2.54 -18.19
CA GLY A 693 -29.81 2.74 -19.59
C GLY A 693 -28.63 3.02 -20.52
N SER A 694 -27.45 3.37 -20.00
CA SER A 694 -26.23 3.51 -20.81
C SER A 694 -25.66 2.15 -21.24
N GLU A 695 -25.03 2.10 -22.42
CA GLU A 695 -24.40 0.90 -22.96
C GLU A 695 -23.09 0.56 -22.21
N ASN A 696 -22.92 -0.71 -21.85
CA ASN A 696 -21.72 -1.18 -21.17
C ASN A 696 -20.58 -1.42 -22.16
N SER A 697 -19.51 -0.62 -22.08
CA SER A 697 -18.35 -0.66 -23.00
C SER A 697 -17.64 -2.02 -23.12
N LYS A 698 -17.82 -2.95 -22.18
CA LYS A 698 -17.24 -4.31 -22.24
C LYS A 698 -18.20 -5.34 -22.83
N THR A 699 -19.51 -5.23 -22.59
CA THR A 699 -20.50 -6.24 -23.02
C THR A 699 -21.36 -5.82 -24.20
N GLN A 700 -21.41 -4.53 -24.54
CA GLN A 700 -22.33 -3.96 -25.55
C GLN A 700 -23.79 -4.38 -25.24
N GLU A 701 -24.14 -4.32 -23.94
CA GLU A 701 -25.49 -4.50 -23.41
C GLU A 701 -25.87 -3.23 -22.66
N ALA A 702 -27.10 -2.75 -22.81
CA ALA A 702 -27.63 -1.66 -21.99
C ALA A 702 -27.65 -2.05 -20.51
N THR A 703 -27.32 -1.08 -19.65
CA THR A 703 -27.52 -1.20 -18.20
C THR A 703 -28.99 -1.03 -17.85
N GLU A 704 -29.40 -1.56 -16.69
CA GLU A 704 -30.78 -1.52 -16.22
C GLU A 704 -31.14 -0.09 -15.76
N SER A 705 -32.14 0.55 -16.37
CA SER A 705 -32.57 1.92 -16.03
C SER A 705 -33.36 2.01 -14.71
N VAL A 706 -33.92 0.90 -14.23
CA VAL A 706 -34.50 0.75 -12.90
C VAL A 706 -34.03 -0.58 -12.33
N ARG A 707 -33.73 -0.59 -11.03
CA ARG A 707 -33.43 -1.82 -10.31
C ARG A 707 -33.89 -1.74 -8.86
N VAL A 708 -34.73 -2.69 -8.47
CA VAL A 708 -35.12 -2.94 -7.08
C VAL A 708 -33.99 -3.66 -6.34
N PHE A 709 -33.81 -3.37 -5.06
CA PHE A 709 -32.88 -4.04 -4.14
C PHE A 709 -33.62 -4.45 -2.88
N LYS A 710 -33.48 -5.71 -2.45
CA LYS A 710 -34.06 -6.19 -1.19
C LYS A 710 -33.11 -5.82 -0.05
N THR A 711 -33.38 -4.72 0.63
CA THR A 711 -32.57 -4.21 1.74
C THR A 711 -33.23 -4.65 3.07
N PRO A 712 -32.48 -5.24 4.03
CA PRO A 712 -33.01 -5.50 5.36
C PRO A 712 -33.60 -4.23 5.98
N ARG A 713 -34.74 -4.33 6.68
CA ARG A 713 -35.38 -3.18 7.33
C ARG A 713 -34.44 -2.50 8.35
N GLU A 714 -33.57 -3.29 8.99
CA GLU A 714 -32.51 -2.86 9.91
C GLU A 714 -31.35 -2.08 9.25
N ASP A 715 -31.24 -2.08 7.91
CA ASP A 715 -30.27 -1.30 7.12
C ASP A 715 -30.90 0.00 6.54
N ILE A 716 -32.19 0.27 6.77
CA ILE A 716 -32.90 1.46 6.27
C ILE A 716 -32.85 2.58 7.33
N PRO A 717 -32.47 3.82 6.96
CA PRO A 717 -32.54 4.97 7.86
C PRO A 717 -33.96 5.29 8.37
N ASP A 718 -34.08 5.84 9.59
CA ASP A 718 -35.37 6.16 10.20
C ASP A 718 -36.16 7.25 9.43
N ASP A 719 -35.47 8.25 8.87
CA ASP A 719 -36.03 9.29 8.00
C ASP A 719 -36.55 8.69 6.68
N ALA A 720 -35.84 7.72 6.12
CA ALA A 720 -36.30 6.96 4.97
C ALA A 720 -37.56 6.14 5.31
N MET A 721 -37.60 5.52 6.49
CA MET A 721 -38.77 4.78 6.98
C MET A 721 -39.98 5.69 7.23
N GLU A 722 -39.78 6.89 7.75
CA GLU A 722 -40.82 7.91 7.90
C GLU A 722 -41.33 8.39 6.54
N ALA A 723 -40.44 8.72 5.60
CA ALA A 723 -40.81 9.12 4.24
C ALA A 723 -41.54 8.00 3.46
N TYR A 724 -41.21 6.72 3.69
CA TYR A 724 -42.00 5.59 3.18
C TYR A 724 -43.41 5.57 3.79
N ARG A 725 -43.55 5.76 5.11
CA ARG A 725 -44.88 5.83 5.79
C ARG A 725 -45.72 6.99 5.24
N GLU A 726 -45.15 8.19 5.10
CA GLU A 726 -45.87 9.34 4.51
C GLU A 726 -46.30 9.08 3.06
N ARG A 727 -45.43 8.47 2.24
CA ARG A 727 -45.75 8.13 0.85
C ARG A 727 -46.90 7.14 0.80
N ASP A 728 -46.83 6.09 1.62
CA ASP A 728 -47.83 5.02 1.62
C ASP A 728 -49.15 5.47 2.29
N ALA A 729 -49.11 6.49 3.17
CA ALA A 729 -50.30 7.21 3.66
C ALA A 729 -50.94 8.08 2.56
N ARG A 730 -50.17 8.92 1.87
CA ARG A 730 -50.66 9.70 0.71
C ARG A 730 -51.28 8.80 -0.36
N LEU A 731 -50.65 7.67 -0.69
CA LEU A 731 -51.18 6.67 -1.62
C LEU A 731 -52.46 5.96 -1.13
N LYS A 732 -52.76 5.97 0.18
CA LYS A 732 -54.06 5.53 0.71
C LYS A 732 -55.12 6.62 0.58
N GLU A 733 -54.77 7.88 0.84
CA GLU A 733 -55.67 9.03 0.67
C GLU A 733 -56.04 9.30 -0.79
N GLU A 734 -55.08 9.17 -1.73
CA GLU A 734 -55.33 9.29 -3.17
C GLU A 734 -56.25 8.17 -3.69
N LYS A 735 -56.12 6.95 -3.15
CA LYS A 735 -57.05 5.84 -3.43
C LYS A 735 -58.45 6.09 -2.84
N ALA A 736 -58.53 6.61 -1.62
CA ALA A 736 -59.80 6.97 -0.99
C ALA A 736 -60.54 8.08 -1.76
N ASN A 737 -59.81 9.03 -2.35
CA ASN A 737 -60.34 10.11 -3.18
C ASN A 737 -60.57 9.74 -4.66
N GLY A 738 -60.58 8.45 -5.00
CA GLY A 738 -61.01 7.95 -6.31
C GLY A 738 -59.92 7.73 -7.37
N GLY A 739 -58.63 7.79 -7.00
CA GLY A 739 -57.52 7.49 -7.91
C GLY A 739 -57.42 6.01 -8.26
N SER A 740 -57.83 5.62 -9.48
CA SER A 740 -57.71 4.24 -9.97
C SER A 740 -56.27 3.89 -10.34
N ILE A 741 -55.65 2.95 -9.63
CA ILE A 741 -54.33 2.38 -9.94
C ILE A 741 -54.44 0.86 -10.06
N GLY A 742 -54.12 0.30 -11.23
CA GLY A 742 -54.05 -1.14 -11.44
C GLY A 742 -52.84 -1.75 -10.73
N VAL A 743 -53.02 -2.88 -10.04
CA VAL A 743 -51.92 -3.64 -9.41
C VAL A 743 -51.87 -5.03 -10.02
N HIS A 744 -50.89 -5.26 -10.90
CA HIS A 744 -50.50 -6.63 -11.25
C HIS A 744 -49.79 -7.26 -10.04
N GLY A 745 -50.22 -8.46 -9.66
CA GLY A 745 -49.73 -9.15 -8.47
C GLY A 745 -48.23 -9.48 -8.55
N PRO A 746 -47.45 -9.40 -7.45
CA PRO A 746 -46.02 -9.69 -7.48
C PRO A 746 -45.65 -11.10 -7.96
N ASP A 747 -46.54 -12.09 -7.80
CA ASP A 747 -46.24 -13.53 -7.81
C ASP A 747 -45.88 -14.17 -9.17
N GLU A 748 -46.37 -13.67 -10.30
CA GLU A 748 -46.25 -14.41 -11.58
C GLU A 748 -44.79 -14.69 -11.98
N PHE A 749 -43.90 -13.72 -11.76
CA PHE A 749 -42.47 -13.86 -12.04
C PHE A 749 -41.80 -14.92 -11.15
N ASP A 750 -42.34 -15.25 -9.97
CA ASP A 750 -41.80 -16.28 -9.09
C ASP A 750 -42.07 -17.72 -9.58
N GLN A 751 -43.08 -17.92 -10.44
CA GLN A 751 -43.36 -19.23 -11.04
C GLN A 751 -42.61 -19.48 -12.37
N MET A 752 -42.27 -18.43 -13.13
CA MET A 752 -41.59 -18.55 -14.43
C MET A 752 -40.19 -19.21 -14.36
N LYS A 753 -39.74 -19.87 -15.44
CA LYS A 753 -38.38 -20.45 -15.50
C LYS A 753 -37.37 -19.42 -16.01
N ALA A 754 -36.09 -19.65 -15.71
CA ALA A 754 -34.99 -18.76 -16.11
C ALA A 754 -34.71 -18.73 -17.64
N SER A 755 -35.40 -19.57 -18.43
CA SER A 755 -35.52 -19.46 -19.88
C SER A 755 -36.52 -18.38 -20.28
N ASP A 756 -37.68 -18.38 -19.64
CA ASP A 756 -38.88 -17.66 -20.06
C ASP A 756 -38.77 -16.18 -19.65
N LEU A 757 -38.27 -15.96 -18.43
CA LEU A 757 -37.82 -14.65 -17.94
C LEU A 757 -36.76 -14.01 -18.87
N LYS A 758 -35.94 -14.80 -19.58
CA LYS A 758 -34.99 -14.27 -20.57
C LYS A 758 -35.63 -13.95 -21.91
N VAL A 759 -36.73 -14.60 -22.28
CA VAL A 759 -37.54 -14.21 -23.44
C VAL A 759 -38.20 -12.86 -23.13
N LEU A 760 -38.91 -12.73 -22.00
CA LEU A 760 -39.51 -11.47 -21.57
C LEU A 760 -38.47 -10.35 -21.46
N CYS A 761 -37.35 -10.54 -20.74
CA CYS A 761 -36.32 -9.50 -20.64
C CYS A 761 -35.85 -9.05 -22.04
N LYS A 762 -35.68 -9.97 -23.00
CA LYS A 762 -35.24 -9.62 -24.36
C LYS A 762 -36.33 -8.85 -25.13
N GLU A 763 -37.59 -9.20 -24.96
CA GLU A 763 -38.73 -8.53 -25.61
C GLU A 763 -38.90 -7.09 -25.11
N TYR A 764 -38.76 -6.87 -23.80
CA TYR A 764 -38.79 -5.54 -23.18
C TYR A 764 -37.45 -4.77 -23.24
N GLY A 765 -36.48 -5.23 -24.04
CA GLY A 765 -35.17 -4.57 -24.23
C GLY A 765 -34.23 -4.59 -23.01
N LEU A 766 -34.56 -5.38 -21.98
CA LEU A 766 -33.84 -5.51 -20.72
C LEU A 766 -32.68 -6.50 -20.80
N LYS A 767 -31.76 -6.39 -19.83
CA LYS A 767 -30.57 -7.24 -19.73
C LYS A 767 -30.90 -8.71 -19.48
N VAL A 768 -30.59 -9.55 -20.47
CA VAL A 768 -30.83 -11.01 -20.49
C VAL A 768 -29.80 -11.85 -19.73
N SER A 769 -28.67 -11.27 -19.35
CA SER A 769 -27.57 -11.95 -18.66
C SER A 769 -27.77 -11.91 -17.13
N GLY A 770 -28.00 -13.07 -16.51
CA GLY A 770 -28.22 -13.20 -15.06
C GLY A 770 -28.78 -14.55 -14.57
N LYS A 771 -28.90 -14.68 -13.23
CA LYS A 771 -29.65 -15.71 -12.48
C LYS A 771 -31.16 -15.48 -12.55
N LYS A 772 -31.98 -16.45 -12.11
CA LYS A 772 -33.45 -16.33 -12.08
C LYS A 772 -33.89 -15.06 -11.33
N SER A 773 -33.43 -14.91 -10.08
CA SER A 773 -33.73 -13.77 -9.19
C SER A 773 -33.44 -12.41 -9.83
N GLU A 774 -32.31 -12.26 -10.51
CA GLU A 774 -31.90 -11.02 -11.17
C GLU A 774 -32.85 -10.65 -12.33
N LEU A 775 -33.37 -11.63 -13.08
CA LEU A 775 -34.30 -11.41 -14.19
C LEU A 775 -35.71 -11.08 -13.70
N GLN A 776 -36.15 -11.74 -12.62
CA GLN A 776 -37.42 -11.45 -11.95
C GLN A 776 -37.44 -10.02 -11.40
N GLN A 777 -36.33 -9.60 -10.77
CA GLN A 777 -36.17 -8.26 -10.20
C GLN A 777 -36.15 -7.16 -11.28
N ARG A 778 -35.56 -7.43 -12.45
CA ARG A 778 -35.63 -6.54 -13.63
C ARG A 778 -37.04 -6.39 -14.18
N LEU A 779 -37.77 -7.49 -14.32
CA LEU A 779 -39.13 -7.46 -14.84
C LEU A 779 -40.08 -6.76 -13.86
N ARG A 780 -39.97 -7.04 -12.55
CA ARG A 780 -40.71 -6.28 -11.51
C ARG A 780 -40.45 -4.77 -11.63
N GLY A 781 -39.18 -4.34 -11.67
CA GLY A 781 -38.84 -2.91 -11.84
C GLY A 781 -39.33 -2.29 -13.15
N HIS A 782 -39.36 -3.06 -14.25
CA HIS A 782 -39.89 -2.58 -15.53
C HIS A 782 -41.41 -2.41 -15.53
N PHE A 783 -42.14 -3.37 -14.96
CA PHE A 783 -43.61 -3.30 -14.89
C PHE A 783 -44.13 -2.34 -13.82
N GLN A 784 -43.38 -2.11 -12.73
CA GLN A 784 -43.72 -1.08 -11.73
C GLN A 784 -43.68 0.35 -12.32
N LEU A 785 -42.81 0.63 -13.30
CA LEU A 785 -42.77 1.92 -14.01
C LEU A 785 -44.02 2.20 -14.87
N LEU A 786 -44.73 1.16 -15.32
CA LEU A 786 -45.87 1.34 -16.22
C LEU A 786 -47.13 1.82 -15.48
N ASN A 787 -47.13 1.81 -14.15
CA ASN A 787 -48.18 2.38 -13.30
C ASN A 787 -48.10 3.91 -13.21
N THR A 788 -48.12 4.57 -14.37
CA THR A 788 -48.47 6.01 -14.49
C THR A 788 -49.94 6.14 -14.91
N PRO A 789 -50.66 7.20 -14.47
CA PRO A 789 -52.12 7.17 -14.47
C PRO A 789 -52.72 7.40 -15.86
N ASN A 790 -53.18 6.33 -16.53
CA ASN A 790 -54.16 6.41 -17.61
C ASN A 790 -54.80 5.04 -17.96
N HIS A 791 -55.82 4.63 -17.22
CA HIS A 791 -57.04 3.96 -17.74
C HIS A 791 -58.05 3.76 -16.60
N ALA A 792 -59.20 4.41 -16.70
CA ALA A 792 -60.34 4.18 -15.81
C ALA A 792 -61.19 3.02 -16.34
N PHE A 793 -61.57 2.09 -15.46
CA PHE A 793 -62.60 1.10 -15.77
C PHE A 793 -64.00 1.72 -15.60
N ILE A 794 -64.93 1.33 -16.47
CA ILE A 794 -66.34 1.76 -16.45
C ILE A 794 -67.19 0.50 -16.35
N ASP A 795 -67.97 0.37 -15.26
CA ASP A 795 -68.83 -0.80 -14.97
C ASP A 795 -70.13 -0.79 -15.81
N ASP A 796 -69.99 -0.83 -17.14
CA ASP A 796 -71.11 -0.87 -18.08
C ASP A 796 -71.67 -2.30 -18.25
N TYR A 797 -72.29 -2.81 -17.19
CA TYR A 797 -73.13 -4.02 -17.25
C TYR A 797 -74.28 -3.92 -18.26
N ASP A 798 -74.72 -2.71 -18.63
CA ASP A 798 -75.77 -2.51 -19.63
C ASP A 798 -75.26 -2.74 -21.06
N SER A 799 -73.94 -2.76 -21.29
CA SER A 799 -73.30 -3.12 -22.56
C SER A 799 -73.14 -4.63 -22.79
N MET A 800 -72.82 -5.42 -21.75
CA MET A 800 -72.44 -6.84 -21.83
C MET A 800 -73.45 -7.74 -22.56
N SER A 801 -73.04 -8.87 -23.14
CA SER A 801 -74.01 -9.79 -23.74
C SER A 801 -74.89 -10.46 -22.68
N LEU A 802 -76.03 -11.04 -23.09
CA LEU A 802 -76.88 -11.79 -22.17
C LEU A 802 -76.11 -12.97 -21.56
N GLU A 803 -75.33 -13.68 -22.38
CA GLU A 803 -74.58 -14.87 -22.00
C GLU A 803 -73.46 -14.54 -21.00
N ASP A 804 -72.74 -13.43 -21.21
CA ASP A 804 -71.72 -12.95 -20.25
C ASP A 804 -72.34 -12.60 -18.88
N LEU A 805 -73.53 -11.98 -18.89
CA LEU A 805 -74.26 -11.63 -17.66
C LEU A 805 -74.83 -12.86 -16.94
N GLN A 806 -75.24 -13.89 -17.68
CA GLN A 806 -75.63 -15.19 -17.10
C GLN A 806 -74.43 -15.87 -16.45
N ASN A 807 -73.31 -15.98 -17.17
CA ASN A 807 -72.05 -16.55 -16.67
C ASN A 807 -71.53 -15.80 -15.42
N ALA A 808 -71.63 -14.46 -15.40
CA ALA A 808 -71.28 -13.64 -14.24
C ALA A 808 -72.19 -13.87 -13.03
N CYS A 809 -73.48 -14.18 -13.24
CA CYS A 809 -74.38 -14.60 -12.17
C CYS A 809 -74.01 -15.99 -11.62
N GLU A 810 -73.76 -16.99 -12.50
CA GLU A 810 -73.40 -18.35 -12.07
C GLU A 810 -72.08 -18.38 -11.29
N ALA A 811 -71.07 -17.62 -11.74
CA ALA A 811 -69.80 -17.48 -11.04
C ALA A 811 -69.92 -16.89 -9.62
N ARG A 812 -71.02 -16.18 -9.33
CA ARG A 812 -71.36 -15.62 -8.01
C ARG A 812 -72.48 -16.38 -7.29
N SER A 813 -72.95 -17.51 -7.83
CA SER A 813 -74.10 -18.28 -7.33
C SER A 813 -75.44 -17.50 -7.28
N LEU A 814 -75.60 -16.51 -8.15
CA LEU A 814 -76.84 -15.73 -8.37
C LEU A 814 -77.73 -16.40 -9.43
N SER A 815 -78.96 -15.91 -9.63
CA SER A 815 -79.93 -16.56 -10.53
C SER A 815 -79.67 -16.21 -12.00
N SER A 816 -78.93 -17.07 -12.70
CA SER A 816 -78.65 -16.94 -14.14
C SER A 816 -79.87 -17.06 -15.05
N SER A 817 -81.05 -17.41 -14.53
CA SER A 817 -82.28 -17.57 -15.30
C SER A 817 -83.08 -16.26 -15.39
N GLY A 818 -82.79 -15.43 -16.41
CA GLY A 818 -83.48 -14.14 -16.56
C GLY A 818 -83.31 -13.43 -17.89
N LYS A 819 -84.05 -12.33 -18.09
CA LYS A 819 -83.77 -11.36 -19.16
C LYS A 819 -82.63 -10.43 -18.72
N LYS A 820 -81.88 -9.88 -19.67
CA LYS A 820 -80.67 -9.06 -19.45
C LYS A 820 -80.78 -8.07 -18.27
N SER A 821 -81.84 -7.27 -18.23
CA SER A 821 -82.07 -6.26 -17.18
C SER A 821 -82.36 -6.80 -15.78
N ALA A 822 -82.74 -8.08 -15.63
CA ALA A 822 -82.88 -8.74 -14.33
C ALA A 822 -81.51 -9.19 -13.80
N LEU A 823 -80.68 -9.79 -14.65
CA LEU A 823 -79.32 -10.24 -14.32
C LEU A 823 -78.42 -9.07 -13.91
N ILE A 824 -78.46 -7.98 -14.68
CA ILE A 824 -77.79 -6.71 -14.34
C ILE A 824 -78.25 -6.18 -12.97
N LYS A 825 -79.53 -6.39 -12.62
CA LYS A 825 -80.07 -5.94 -11.33
C LYS A 825 -79.65 -6.84 -10.17
N GLU A 826 -79.59 -8.16 -10.35
CA GLU A 826 -79.02 -9.05 -9.33
C GLU A 826 -77.54 -8.74 -9.09
N LEU A 827 -76.73 -8.65 -10.15
CA LEU A 827 -75.31 -8.30 -10.05
C LEU A 827 -75.08 -6.94 -9.38
N ARG A 828 -75.83 -5.89 -9.75
CA ARG A 828 -75.73 -4.57 -9.10
C ARG A 828 -76.22 -4.56 -7.65
N ASN A 829 -77.19 -5.40 -7.29
CA ASN A 829 -77.64 -5.53 -5.90
C ASN A 829 -76.62 -6.28 -5.03
N ASP A 830 -76.03 -7.37 -5.55
CA ASP A 830 -74.97 -8.16 -4.90
C ASP A 830 -73.71 -7.31 -4.65
N ASP A 831 -73.28 -6.56 -5.66
CA ASP A 831 -72.21 -5.56 -5.53
C ASP A 831 -72.53 -4.50 -4.48
N SER A 832 -73.77 -4.02 -4.41
CA SER A 832 -74.21 -3.05 -3.40
C SER A 832 -74.15 -3.62 -1.98
N MET A 833 -74.60 -4.86 -1.78
CA MET A 833 -74.57 -5.53 -0.48
C MET A 833 -73.13 -5.80 -0.01
N CYS A 834 -72.24 -6.20 -0.93
CA CYS A 834 -70.81 -6.34 -0.62
C CYS A 834 -70.15 -5.01 -0.23
N ARG A 835 -70.51 -3.91 -0.90
CA ARG A 835 -70.04 -2.55 -0.57
C ARG A 835 -70.57 -2.08 0.79
N GLU A 836 -71.80 -2.46 1.16
CA GLU A 836 -72.40 -2.12 2.45
C GLU A 836 -71.77 -2.91 3.62
N ILE A 837 -71.42 -4.18 3.42
CA ILE A 837 -70.65 -4.99 4.38
C ILE A 837 -69.23 -4.41 4.56
N ALA A 838 -68.57 -4.00 3.48
CA ALA A 838 -67.25 -3.36 3.56
C ALA A 838 -67.29 -2.03 4.34
N ALA A 839 -68.35 -1.23 4.18
CA ALA A 839 -68.52 0.03 4.90
C ALA A 839 -68.70 -0.15 6.43
N GLN A 840 -69.21 -1.29 6.89
CA GLN A 840 -69.34 -1.58 8.33
C GLN A 840 -68.00 -1.89 9.00
N TYR A 841 -67.00 -2.39 8.27
CA TYR A 841 -65.65 -2.66 8.80
C TYR A 841 -64.74 -1.42 8.91
N ILE A 842 -65.12 -0.30 8.27
CA ILE A 842 -64.28 0.91 8.18
C ILE A 842 -64.46 1.86 9.39
N ASN A 843 -65.59 1.77 10.10
CA ASN A 843 -66.04 2.80 11.05
C ASN A 843 -65.78 2.48 12.54
N ASN A 844 -64.64 1.89 12.91
CA ASN A 844 -64.29 1.67 14.33
C ASN A 844 -62.80 1.94 14.63
N PRO A 845 -62.40 3.21 14.84
CA PRO A 845 -61.01 3.59 15.13
C PRO A 845 -60.69 3.53 16.64
N ILE A 846 -59.62 2.81 17.03
CA ILE A 846 -59.06 2.86 18.38
C ILE A 846 -57.55 3.12 18.29
N SER A 847 -57.20 4.40 18.47
CA SER A 847 -55.88 4.98 18.83
C SER A 847 -54.59 4.23 18.50
N ASP A 848 -53.84 4.74 17.51
CA ASP A 848 -52.40 4.47 17.37
C ASP A 848 -51.60 5.04 18.54
N SER A 849 -50.71 4.23 19.13
CA SER A 849 -49.55 4.71 19.90
C SER A 849 -48.44 3.66 19.98
N ALA A 850 -47.78 3.39 18.84
CA ALA A 850 -46.72 2.37 18.72
C ALA A 850 -45.48 2.60 19.61
N ILE A 851 -45.38 3.73 20.32
CA ILE A 851 -44.34 4.01 21.32
C ILE A 851 -44.65 3.29 22.64
N VAL A 852 -45.94 3.20 23.02
CA VAL A 852 -46.38 2.61 24.29
C VAL A 852 -46.29 1.08 24.26
N ASP A 853 -46.62 0.44 23.13
CA ASP A 853 -46.62 -1.02 23.01
C ASP A 853 -45.23 -1.66 23.19
N ARG A 854 -44.13 -0.94 22.92
CA ARG A 854 -42.77 -1.48 23.11
C ARG A 854 -42.39 -1.54 24.59
N GLU A 855 -42.65 -0.48 25.35
CA GLU A 855 -42.42 -0.46 26.81
C GLU A 855 -43.34 -1.45 27.52
N ILE A 856 -44.61 -1.55 27.09
CA ILE A 856 -45.53 -2.58 27.59
C ILE A 856 -45.03 -3.99 27.26
N SER A 857 -44.50 -4.24 26.05
CA SER A 857 -43.98 -5.56 25.71
C SER A 857 -42.75 -5.96 26.54
N GLU A 858 -41.87 -5.02 26.90
CA GLU A 858 -40.71 -5.29 27.76
C GLU A 858 -41.16 -5.57 29.21
N LEU A 859 -42.06 -4.74 29.77
CA LEU A 859 -42.68 -4.97 31.09
C LEU A 859 -43.49 -6.28 31.18
N LEU A 860 -44.15 -6.68 30.09
CA LEU A 860 -44.90 -7.94 30.03
C LEU A 860 -44.02 -9.18 29.90
N GLU A 861 -42.81 -9.08 29.34
CA GLU A 861 -41.87 -10.22 29.35
C GLU A 861 -41.25 -10.44 30.74
N GLU A 862 -40.95 -9.39 31.50
CA GLU A 862 -40.58 -9.52 32.92
C GLU A 862 -41.74 -10.12 33.75
N ALA A 863 -42.96 -9.61 33.58
CA ALA A 863 -44.15 -10.15 34.25
C ALA A 863 -44.40 -11.62 33.88
N ALA A 864 -44.22 -12.01 32.61
CA ALA A 864 -44.38 -13.39 32.16
C ALA A 864 -43.29 -14.33 32.71
N ALA A 865 -42.08 -13.83 32.96
CA ALA A 865 -41.00 -14.58 33.61
C ALA A 865 -41.28 -14.86 35.11
N SER A 866 -42.00 -13.96 35.80
CA SER A 866 -42.41 -14.13 37.21
C SER A 866 -43.41 -15.29 37.45
N GLY A 867 -44.11 -15.72 36.40
CA GLY A 867 -44.65 -17.09 36.35
C GLY A 867 -46.06 -17.34 36.91
N SER A 868 -47.06 -16.53 36.59
CA SER A 868 -48.46 -17.01 36.42
C SER A 868 -49.43 -15.97 35.83
N HIS A 869 -49.72 -16.03 34.52
CA HIS A 869 -51.04 -15.70 33.93
C HIS A 869 -51.05 -16.05 32.43
N ASN A 870 -51.95 -16.94 31.99
CA ASN A 870 -52.05 -17.32 30.57
C ASN A 870 -52.59 -16.18 29.68
N VAL A 871 -53.32 -15.21 30.24
CA VAL A 871 -53.85 -14.04 29.53
C VAL A 871 -52.71 -13.19 28.94
N LEU A 872 -51.66 -12.94 29.73
CA LEU A 872 -50.51 -12.15 29.27
C LEU A 872 -49.73 -12.85 28.15
N LYS A 873 -49.66 -14.19 28.16
CA LYS A 873 -49.09 -14.97 27.05
C LYS A 873 -49.95 -14.91 25.78
N GLY A 874 -51.27 -14.78 25.92
CA GLY A 874 -52.18 -14.52 24.80
C GLY A 874 -51.92 -13.14 24.17
N MET A 875 -51.93 -12.09 24.99
CA MET A 875 -51.66 -10.73 24.53
C MET A 875 -50.26 -10.57 23.91
N LEU A 876 -49.23 -11.18 24.50
CA LEU A 876 -47.89 -11.20 23.93
C LEU A 876 -47.82 -11.96 22.60
N ALA A 877 -48.66 -12.99 22.39
CA ALA A 877 -48.77 -13.69 21.12
C ALA A 877 -49.49 -12.84 20.05
N GLU A 878 -50.54 -12.08 20.42
CA GLU A 878 -51.20 -11.13 19.51
C GLU A 878 -50.29 -9.96 19.13
N ILE A 879 -49.53 -9.41 20.09
CA ILE A 879 -48.52 -8.36 19.84
C ILE A 879 -47.39 -8.88 18.94
N LYS A 880 -46.98 -10.14 19.10
CA LYS A 880 -45.98 -10.76 18.22
C LYS A 880 -46.53 -11.09 16.83
N ALA A 881 -47.79 -11.53 16.73
CA ALA A 881 -48.46 -11.70 15.44
C ALA A 881 -48.57 -10.36 14.67
N LYS A 882 -48.93 -9.25 15.36
CA LYS A 882 -48.91 -7.90 14.77
C LYS A 882 -47.51 -7.46 14.32
N ASN A 883 -46.48 -7.72 15.12
CA ASN A 883 -45.09 -7.43 14.74
C ASN A 883 -44.56 -8.34 13.60
N GLU A 884 -45.16 -9.51 13.37
CA GLU A 884 -44.87 -10.37 12.21
C GLU A 884 -45.54 -9.89 10.91
N GLU A 885 -46.43 -8.88 10.94
CA GLU A 885 -46.98 -8.25 9.73
C GLU A 885 -46.03 -7.24 9.08
N GLU A 886 -45.01 -6.72 9.79
CA GLU A 886 -44.05 -5.79 9.19
C GLU A 886 -43.02 -6.51 8.29
N PRO A 887 -42.84 -6.08 7.02
CA PRO A 887 -41.95 -6.78 6.10
C PRO A 887 -40.48 -6.62 6.49
N LYS A 888 -39.81 -7.75 6.73
CA LYS A 888 -38.38 -7.84 7.10
C LYS A 888 -37.41 -7.18 6.10
N PHE A 889 -37.83 -7.02 4.85
CA PHE A 889 -37.05 -6.35 3.80
C PHE A 889 -37.88 -5.26 3.14
N VAL A 890 -37.25 -4.13 2.86
CA VAL A 890 -37.80 -3.04 2.04
C VAL A 890 -37.24 -3.18 0.62
N ASP A 891 -38.11 -3.09 -0.39
CA ASP A 891 -37.77 -3.20 -1.81
C ASP A 891 -37.38 -1.83 -2.37
N VAL A 892 -36.15 -1.39 -2.05
CA VAL A 892 -35.58 -0.09 -2.45
C VAL A 892 -35.40 -0.02 -3.97
N THR A 893 -36.11 0.90 -4.62
CA THR A 893 -36.24 1.00 -6.09
C THR A 893 -35.41 2.14 -6.64
N ILE A 894 -34.20 1.82 -7.11
CA ILE A 894 -33.28 2.80 -7.70
C ILE A 894 -33.63 3.03 -9.17
N THR A 895 -33.99 4.27 -9.51
CA THR A 895 -34.31 4.73 -10.87
C THR A 895 -33.20 5.62 -11.43
N SER A 896 -32.86 5.45 -12.71
CA SER A 896 -31.77 6.17 -13.38
C SER A 896 -32.11 7.62 -13.72
N LEU A 897 -31.16 8.52 -13.48
CA LEU A 897 -31.15 9.90 -13.95
C LEU A 897 -30.79 10.01 -15.45
N GLY A 898 -30.36 8.92 -16.10
CA GLY A 898 -30.08 8.86 -17.54
C GLY A 898 -28.77 9.55 -17.97
N MET A 899 -27.84 9.78 -17.05
CA MET A 899 -26.54 10.42 -17.35
C MET A 899 -25.69 9.50 -18.23
N LYS A 900 -24.83 10.08 -19.07
CA LYS A 900 -23.95 9.33 -19.98
C LYS A 900 -22.49 9.35 -19.49
N PRO A 901 -21.84 8.21 -19.20
CA PRO A 901 -20.51 8.15 -18.60
C PRO A 901 -19.43 8.94 -19.35
N GLU A 902 -19.51 9.01 -20.68
CA GLU A 902 -18.49 9.56 -21.58
C GLU A 902 -18.37 11.10 -21.56
N LYS A 903 -19.20 11.80 -20.77
CA LYS A 903 -19.31 13.28 -20.80
C LYS A 903 -19.16 13.98 -19.44
N PHE A 904 -18.90 13.27 -18.35
CA PHE A 904 -19.01 13.85 -17.01
C PHE A 904 -17.71 14.40 -16.43
N THR A 905 -17.75 15.71 -16.14
CA THR A 905 -16.88 16.44 -15.22
C THR A 905 -17.77 17.28 -14.30
N TYR A 906 -17.21 17.93 -13.28
CA TYR A 906 -18.00 18.82 -12.40
C TYR A 906 -18.76 19.92 -13.16
N GLY A 907 -18.20 20.44 -14.27
CA GLY A 907 -18.87 21.47 -15.08
C GLY A 907 -20.09 20.95 -15.85
N SER A 908 -19.99 19.77 -16.48
CA SER A 908 -21.11 19.21 -17.24
C SER A 908 -22.22 18.62 -16.37
N ALA A 909 -21.94 18.35 -15.07
CA ALA A 909 -22.99 18.08 -14.10
C ALA A 909 -23.90 19.30 -13.87
N TYR A 910 -23.32 20.48 -13.67
CA TYR A 910 -24.07 21.73 -13.50
C TYR A 910 -25.01 21.99 -14.69
N GLU A 911 -24.51 21.84 -15.91
CA GLU A 911 -25.31 21.99 -17.15
C GLU A 911 -26.42 20.93 -17.28
N PHE A 912 -26.14 19.67 -16.94
CA PHE A 912 -27.10 18.56 -17.07
C PHE A 912 -28.38 18.77 -16.24
N PHE A 913 -28.25 19.32 -15.03
CA PHE A 913 -29.41 19.64 -14.17
C PHE A 913 -30.02 21.03 -14.44
N GLY A 914 -29.68 21.66 -15.57
CA GLY A 914 -30.25 22.93 -16.03
C GLY A 914 -29.57 24.19 -15.46
N GLY A 915 -28.44 24.04 -14.76
CA GLY A 915 -27.72 25.13 -14.11
C GLY A 915 -28.47 25.73 -12.92
N GLY A 916 -28.06 26.93 -12.53
CA GLY A 916 -28.60 27.65 -11.37
C GLY A 916 -28.48 26.85 -10.08
N GLU A 917 -29.48 26.99 -9.22
CA GLU A 917 -29.59 26.28 -7.94
C GLU A 917 -29.57 24.76 -8.10
N LYS A 918 -30.33 24.20 -9.06
CA LYS A 918 -30.39 22.74 -9.30
C LYS A 918 -29.06 22.17 -9.79
N GLY A 919 -28.37 22.89 -10.69
CA GLY A 919 -27.01 22.55 -11.10
C GLY A 919 -26.02 22.62 -9.93
N HIS A 920 -26.16 23.62 -9.06
CA HIS A 920 -25.30 23.77 -7.88
C HIS A 920 -25.52 22.63 -6.86
N GLU A 921 -26.76 22.31 -6.51
CA GLU A 921 -27.09 21.19 -5.61
C GLU A 921 -26.50 19.86 -6.10
N ALA A 922 -26.65 19.56 -7.39
CA ALA A 922 -26.09 18.34 -7.97
C ALA A 922 -24.55 18.29 -7.90
N CYS A 923 -23.87 19.42 -8.09
CA CYS A 923 -22.42 19.52 -7.90
C CYS A 923 -22.01 19.31 -6.44
N VAL A 924 -22.75 19.85 -5.47
CA VAL A 924 -22.52 19.64 -4.02
C VAL A 924 -22.77 18.19 -3.61
N ALA A 925 -23.80 17.55 -4.17
CA ALA A 925 -24.09 16.14 -3.96
C ALA A 925 -23.01 15.23 -4.55
N PHE A 926 -22.55 15.47 -5.78
CA PHE A 926 -21.46 14.70 -6.39
C PHE A 926 -20.11 14.94 -5.71
N TYR A 927 -19.82 16.17 -5.27
CA TYR A 927 -18.67 16.44 -4.41
C TYR A 927 -18.72 15.58 -3.14
N SER A 928 -19.86 15.61 -2.43
CA SER A 928 -20.07 14.80 -1.23
C SER A 928 -19.92 13.30 -1.50
N LEU A 929 -20.44 12.79 -2.62
CA LEU A 929 -20.26 11.39 -3.02
C LEU A 929 -18.77 11.01 -3.19
N THR A 930 -17.96 11.89 -3.79
CA THR A 930 -16.50 11.65 -3.88
C THR A 930 -15.79 11.81 -2.53
N ALA A 931 -16.28 12.71 -1.67
CA ALA A 931 -15.75 12.92 -0.33
C ALA A 931 -15.94 11.68 0.55
N ILE A 932 -17.11 11.01 0.52
CA ILE A 932 -17.34 9.75 1.26
C ILE A 932 -16.25 8.72 0.95
N GLY A 933 -16.00 8.45 -0.34
CA GLY A 933 -14.98 7.47 -0.75
C GLY A 933 -13.56 7.88 -0.36
N SER A 934 -13.25 9.18 -0.38
CA SER A 934 -11.97 9.69 0.12
C SER A 934 -11.83 9.54 1.64
N ILE A 935 -12.89 9.77 2.40
CA ILE A 935 -12.91 9.68 3.87
C ILE A 935 -12.88 8.22 4.34
N ASP A 936 -13.64 7.33 3.70
CA ASP A 936 -13.55 5.87 3.92
C ASP A 936 -12.12 5.36 3.67
N THR A 937 -11.45 5.90 2.63
CA THR A 937 -10.03 5.61 2.35
C THR A 937 -9.11 6.10 3.48
N MET A 938 -9.38 7.27 4.09
CA MET A 938 -8.60 7.79 5.22
C MET A 938 -8.77 6.93 6.49
N ILE A 939 -10.03 6.62 6.83
CA ILE A 939 -10.38 5.84 8.02
C ILE A 939 -9.76 4.45 7.94
N ALA A 940 -10.01 3.71 6.85
CA ALA A 940 -9.61 2.31 6.75
C ALA A 940 -8.09 2.11 6.60
N ASN A 941 -7.41 2.93 5.80
CA ASN A 941 -5.98 2.71 5.51
C ASN A 941 -5.03 3.35 6.52
N PHE A 942 -5.45 4.42 7.20
CA PHE A 942 -4.61 5.17 8.12
C PHE A 942 -5.18 5.21 9.53
N LEU A 943 -6.34 5.83 9.78
CA LEU A 943 -6.79 6.10 11.15
C LEU A 943 -7.01 4.82 11.98
N THR A 944 -7.87 3.91 11.53
CA THR A 944 -8.13 2.64 12.23
C THR A 944 -6.92 1.71 12.16
N SER A 945 -6.21 1.74 11.03
CA SER A 945 -5.02 0.92 10.74
C SER A 945 -3.86 1.21 11.71
N LEU A 946 -3.53 2.49 11.91
CA LEU A 946 -2.44 2.93 12.80
C LEU A 946 -2.77 2.64 14.27
N GLN A 947 -4.02 2.80 14.70
CA GLN A 947 -4.45 2.44 16.05
C GLN A 947 -4.36 0.93 16.30
N THR A 948 -4.75 0.11 15.30
CA THR A 948 -4.81 -1.37 15.42
C THR A 948 -3.44 -2.03 15.32
N LEU A 949 -2.50 -1.44 14.57
CA LEU A 949 -1.17 -2.01 14.32
C LEU A 949 -0.04 -1.41 15.19
N ALA A 950 -0.38 -0.54 16.14
CA ALA A 950 0.58 0.04 17.08
C ALA A 950 0.63 -0.78 18.39
N ASP A 951 1.85 -1.09 18.84
CA ASP A 951 2.15 -1.94 20.00
C ASP A 951 1.71 -1.34 21.36
N ASP A 952 2.13 -1.96 22.47
CA ASP A 952 1.85 -1.47 23.84
C ASP A 952 2.62 -0.18 24.19
N GLN A 953 3.77 0.06 23.54
CA GLN A 953 4.51 1.32 23.55
C GLN A 953 3.93 2.37 22.58
N ASN A 954 2.85 2.03 21.85
CA ASN A 954 2.20 2.80 20.80
C ASN A 954 3.08 3.07 19.55
N ARG A 955 4.08 2.23 19.27
CA ARG A 955 4.91 2.29 18.07
C ARG A 955 4.35 1.40 16.96
N VAL A 956 4.42 1.90 15.72
CA VAL A 956 3.93 1.25 14.49
C VAL A 956 5.10 0.61 13.74
N HIS A 957 5.00 -0.68 13.46
CA HIS A 957 6.07 -1.51 12.87
C HIS A 957 5.72 -1.96 11.45
N CYS A 958 5.89 -1.07 10.46
CA CYS A 958 5.66 -1.43 9.07
C CYS A 958 6.78 -2.33 8.52
N SER A 959 6.43 -3.27 7.63
CA SER A 959 7.44 -4.11 6.95
C SER A 959 7.98 -3.44 5.70
N LEU A 960 9.31 -3.28 5.61
CA LEU A 960 10.04 -2.64 4.51
C LEU A 960 10.52 -3.68 3.49
N ASN A 961 10.49 -3.35 2.20
CA ASN A 961 10.69 -4.33 1.12
C ASN A 961 11.45 -3.76 -0.09
N LEU A 962 12.50 -4.48 -0.53
CA LEU A 962 13.30 -4.21 -1.75
C LEU A 962 12.62 -4.74 -3.05
N ASN A 963 11.29 -4.82 -3.05
CA ASN A 963 10.50 -5.53 -4.06
C ASN A 963 10.10 -4.68 -5.28
N THR A 964 10.52 -3.41 -5.37
CA THR A 964 10.28 -2.56 -6.56
C THR A 964 11.34 -2.79 -7.64
N GLU A 965 11.00 -2.70 -8.92
CA GLU A 965 11.97 -3.01 -10.01
C GLU A 965 13.11 -1.97 -10.15
N THR A 966 12.91 -0.79 -9.57
CA THR A 966 13.92 0.28 -9.49
C THR A 966 14.81 0.15 -8.26
N GLY A 967 14.34 -0.51 -7.19
CA GLY A 967 15.06 -0.67 -5.93
C GLY A 967 14.65 0.34 -4.84
N ARG A 968 13.69 1.25 -5.11
CA ARG A 968 13.03 2.03 -4.04
C ARG A 968 12.40 1.10 -3.01
N LEU A 969 12.38 1.52 -1.76
CA LEU A 969 11.67 0.81 -0.70
C LEU A 969 10.16 0.81 -0.93
N SER A 970 9.49 -0.17 -0.33
CA SER A 970 8.03 -0.28 -0.28
C SER A 970 7.61 -0.80 1.09
N SER A 971 6.59 -0.21 1.69
CA SER A 971 6.12 -0.52 3.05
C SER A 971 4.74 -1.19 3.05
N ARG A 972 4.48 -2.04 4.04
CA ARG A 972 3.15 -2.64 4.29
C ARG A 972 2.91 -2.82 5.79
N LYS A 973 1.63 -2.93 6.19
CA LYS A 973 1.18 -3.14 7.58
C LYS A 973 1.72 -2.11 8.60
N PRO A 974 1.39 -0.81 8.49
CA PRO A 974 0.64 -0.13 7.43
C PRO A 974 1.56 0.33 6.28
N ASN A 975 1.01 0.92 5.23
CA ASN A 975 1.83 1.45 4.13
C ASN A 975 2.26 2.90 4.38
N MET A 976 3.38 3.06 5.09
CA MET A 976 4.02 4.34 5.42
C MET A 976 4.49 5.17 4.21
N GLN A 977 4.71 4.55 3.06
CA GLN A 977 5.04 5.22 1.79
C GLN A 977 3.81 5.79 1.07
N ASN A 978 2.57 5.52 1.53
CA ASN A 978 1.35 5.99 0.88
C ASN A 978 0.62 7.12 1.65
N GLN A 979 1.26 7.76 2.62
CA GLN A 979 0.63 8.82 3.42
C GLN A 979 0.13 9.97 2.53
N PRO A 980 -1.08 10.53 2.77
CA PRO A 980 -1.65 11.57 1.91
C PRO A 980 -0.71 12.77 1.76
N ALA A 981 -0.62 13.37 0.58
CA ALA A 981 0.14 14.63 0.42
C ALA A 981 -0.47 15.74 1.29
N LEU A 982 0.32 16.67 1.83
CA LEU A 982 -0.15 17.67 2.80
C LEU A 982 -1.37 18.46 2.30
N GLU A 983 -1.44 18.79 1.01
CA GLU A 983 -2.57 19.50 0.40
C GLU A 983 -3.86 18.66 0.26
N LYS A 984 -3.82 17.40 0.69
CA LYS A 984 -4.91 16.41 0.66
C LYS A 984 -5.12 15.73 2.01
N ASP A 985 -4.25 15.97 2.99
CA ASP A 985 -4.31 15.38 4.33
C ASP A 985 -5.34 16.13 5.19
N LYS A 986 -6.63 16.02 4.81
CA LYS A 986 -7.78 16.70 5.45
C LYS A 986 -7.78 16.54 6.97
N TYR A 987 -7.29 15.41 7.46
CA TYR A 987 -7.32 14.99 8.85
C TYR A 987 -5.95 15.04 9.54
N LYS A 988 -4.94 15.64 8.89
CA LYS A 988 -3.56 15.76 9.38
C LYS A 988 -3.03 14.44 9.98
N ILE A 989 -3.11 13.36 9.22
CA ILE A 989 -2.67 12.03 9.63
C ILE A 989 -1.19 12.03 10.05
N ARG A 990 -0.33 12.86 9.42
CA ARG A 990 1.07 13.01 9.87
C ARG A 990 1.22 13.54 11.30
N GLN A 991 0.25 14.32 11.81
CA GLN A 991 0.35 14.93 13.14
C GLN A 991 0.21 13.87 14.26
N ALA A 992 -0.33 12.69 13.93
CA ALA A 992 -0.35 11.54 14.82
C ALA A 992 1.04 10.94 15.10
N PHE A 993 2.01 11.09 14.19
CA PHE A 993 3.35 10.53 14.33
C PHE A 993 4.24 11.50 15.10
N ILE A 994 4.64 11.10 16.31
CA ILE A 994 5.27 11.98 17.31
C ILE A 994 6.64 11.48 17.76
N ALA A 995 7.45 12.36 18.32
CA ALA A 995 8.61 11.98 19.13
C ALA A 995 8.17 11.49 20.53
N SER A 996 8.99 10.63 21.15
CA SER A 996 8.83 10.27 22.57
C SER A 996 9.09 11.48 23.49
N PRO A 997 8.59 11.49 24.75
CA PRO A 997 8.88 12.56 25.69
C PRO A 997 10.39 12.83 25.84
N GLY A 998 10.79 14.11 25.77
CA GLY A 998 12.20 14.55 25.80
C GLY A 998 12.93 14.50 24.45
N ASN A 999 12.36 13.87 23.43
CA ASN A 999 12.92 13.80 22.08
C ASN A 999 12.33 14.86 21.13
N ARG A 1000 12.92 14.95 19.94
CA ARG A 1000 12.36 15.62 18.75
C ARG A 1000 12.45 14.71 17.53
N LEU A 1001 11.73 15.07 16.47
CA LEU A 1001 11.92 14.47 15.15
C LEU A 1001 12.84 15.36 14.29
N ILE A 1002 13.80 14.73 13.61
CA ILE A 1002 14.42 15.30 12.42
C ILE A 1002 13.69 14.72 11.21
N VAL A 1003 13.25 15.59 10.31
CA VAL A 1003 12.66 15.23 9.02
C VAL A 1003 13.44 15.96 7.94
N ALA A 1004 14.05 15.20 7.03
CA ALA A 1004 14.94 15.74 6.00
C ALA A 1004 14.68 15.04 4.65
N ASP A 1005 14.51 15.82 3.58
CA ASP A 1005 14.05 15.37 2.26
C ASP A 1005 14.93 15.98 1.14
N TYR A 1006 15.17 15.22 0.08
CA TYR A 1006 15.98 15.71 -1.03
C TYR A 1006 15.17 16.62 -1.96
N GLY A 1007 15.64 17.86 -2.14
CA GLY A 1007 15.05 18.84 -3.04
C GLY A 1007 15.06 18.39 -4.50
N GLN A 1008 14.02 17.67 -4.94
CA GLN A 1008 13.79 17.19 -6.31
C GLN A 1008 14.89 16.23 -6.85
N LEU A 1009 15.31 15.26 -6.03
CA LEU A 1009 16.39 14.29 -6.31
C LEU A 1009 16.42 13.77 -7.76
N GLU A 1010 15.34 13.16 -8.24
CA GLU A 1010 15.26 12.56 -9.59
C GLU A 1010 15.63 13.57 -10.71
N LEU A 1011 15.34 14.85 -10.55
CA LEU A 1011 15.65 15.89 -11.56
C LEU A 1011 17.10 16.38 -11.47
N ARG A 1012 17.70 16.42 -10.27
CA ARG A 1012 19.13 16.73 -10.08
C ARG A 1012 20.01 15.60 -10.63
N LEU A 1013 19.61 14.35 -10.38
CA LEU A 1013 20.27 13.18 -10.96
C LEU A 1013 20.17 13.18 -12.50
N LEU A 1014 18.99 13.52 -13.05
CA LEU A 1014 18.81 13.66 -14.50
C LEU A 1014 19.75 14.74 -15.07
N ALA A 1015 19.78 15.94 -14.48
CA ALA A 1015 20.67 17.03 -14.91
C ALA A 1015 22.14 16.61 -14.94
N SER A 1016 22.60 15.95 -13.87
CA SER A 1016 23.98 15.48 -13.72
C SER A 1016 24.33 14.38 -14.72
N MET A 1017 23.49 13.34 -14.88
CA MET A 1017 23.79 12.20 -15.75
C MET A 1017 23.72 12.54 -17.24
N THR A 1018 22.90 13.52 -17.64
CA THR A 1018 22.83 13.99 -19.03
C THR A 1018 23.83 15.10 -19.33
N ASN A 1019 24.41 15.73 -18.30
CA ASN A 1019 25.17 16.99 -18.43
C ASN A 1019 24.34 18.09 -19.14
N CYS A 1020 23.05 18.19 -18.81
CA CYS A 1020 22.17 19.16 -19.48
C CYS A 1020 22.37 20.55 -18.89
N LYS A 1021 22.98 21.45 -19.67
CA LYS A 1021 23.42 22.79 -19.22
C LYS A 1021 22.28 23.60 -18.61
N SER A 1022 21.18 23.75 -19.34
CA SER A 1022 19.99 24.48 -18.88
C SER A 1022 19.38 23.92 -17.59
N MET A 1023 19.56 22.63 -17.28
CA MET A 1023 19.13 22.06 -16.01
C MET A 1023 20.13 22.34 -14.88
N ILE A 1024 21.44 22.23 -15.15
CA ILE A 1024 22.50 22.53 -14.18
C ILE A 1024 22.45 24.01 -13.80
N GLU A 1025 22.48 24.92 -14.77
CA GLU A 1025 22.37 26.37 -14.59
C GLU A 1025 21.10 26.77 -13.81
N ALA A 1026 19.98 26.09 -14.05
CA ALA A 1026 18.71 26.35 -13.35
C ALA A 1026 18.63 25.76 -11.92
N PHE A 1027 19.54 24.85 -11.54
CA PHE A 1027 19.70 24.41 -10.15
C PHE A 1027 20.78 25.20 -9.41
N GLU A 1028 21.86 25.60 -10.08
CA GLU A 1028 22.92 26.46 -9.55
C GLU A 1028 22.40 27.86 -9.23
N ALA A 1029 21.47 28.38 -10.04
CA ALA A 1029 20.78 29.65 -9.77
C ALA A 1029 19.71 29.56 -8.65
N GLY A 1030 19.44 28.37 -8.11
CA GLY A 1030 18.48 28.15 -7.03
C GLY A 1030 17.01 28.37 -7.42
N GLY A 1031 16.18 28.52 -6.39
CA GLY A 1031 14.75 28.80 -6.53
C GLY A 1031 13.91 27.65 -7.09
N ASP A 1032 12.72 27.97 -7.61
CA ASP A 1032 11.75 26.97 -8.05
C ASP A 1032 11.96 26.55 -9.52
N PHE A 1033 12.61 25.41 -9.69
CA PHE A 1033 12.88 24.77 -10.98
C PHE A 1033 11.63 24.60 -11.87
N HIS A 1034 10.44 24.44 -11.28
CA HIS A 1034 9.18 24.31 -12.04
C HIS A 1034 8.68 25.65 -12.60
N SER A 1035 8.82 26.75 -11.86
CA SER A 1035 8.57 28.12 -12.32
C SER A 1035 9.52 28.50 -13.46
N ARG A 1036 10.83 28.21 -13.29
CA ARG A 1036 11.85 28.37 -14.35
C ARG A 1036 11.53 27.55 -15.61
N THR A 1037 10.91 26.37 -15.44
CA THR A 1037 10.43 25.56 -16.58
C THR A 1037 9.20 26.20 -17.24
N ALA A 1038 8.21 26.65 -16.46
CA ALA A 1038 6.98 27.27 -16.99
C ALA A 1038 7.29 28.57 -17.77
N LEU A 1039 8.23 29.37 -17.29
CA LEU A 1039 8.74 30.57 -17.96
C LEU A 1039 9.19 30.30 -19.42
N GLY A 1040 9.87 29.17 -19.65
CA GLY A 1040 10.30 28.74 -20.99
C GLY A 1040 9.22 28.05 -21.84
N MET A 1041 8.06 27.70 -21.25
CA MET A 1041 6.95 27.05 -21.96
C MET A 1041 5.91 28.06 -22.46
N PHE A 1042 5.58 29.07 -21.65
CA PHE A 1042 4.44 29.96 -21.83
C PHE A 1042 4.88 31.43 -22.02
N LYS A 1043 4.78 31.97 -23.25
CA LYS A 1043 5.26 33.34 -23.54
C LYS A 1043 4.60 34.41 -22.69
N TYR A 1044 3.31 34.29 -22.36
CA TYR A 1044 2.63 35.25 -21.46
C TYR A 1044 3.18 35.26 -20.02
N ILE A 1045 3.76 34.16 -19.53
CA ILE A 1045 4.46 34.13 -18.24
C ILE A 1045 5.81 34.84 -18.36
N GLN A 1046 6.53 34.60 -19.46
CA GLN A 1046 7.75 35.33 -19.77
C GLN A 1046 7.47 36.84 -19.87
N ASP A 1047 6.41 37.27 -20.57
CA ASP A 1047 6.00 38.67 -20.67
C ASP A 1047 5.67 39.27 -19.29
N ALA A 1048 4.92 38.55 -18.44
CA ALA A 1048 4.58 39.01 -17.09
C ALA A 1048 5.80 39.15 -16.16
N VAL A 1049 6.83 38.31 -16.31
CA VAL A 1049 8.09 38.43 -15.56
C VAL A 1049 9.01 39.50 -16.17
N GLU A 1050 9.05 39.66 -17.50
CA GLU A 1050 9.82 40.69 -18.20
C GLU A 1050 9.29 42.11 -17.94
N ASN A 1051 7.96 42.27 -17.81
CA ASN A 1051 7.32 43.49 -17.32
C ASN A 1051 7.53 43.71 -15.81
N GLY A 1052 7.96 42.67 -15.08
CA GLY A 1052 8.05 42.65 -13.63
C GLY A 1052 6.70 42.70 -12.93
N ASP A 1053 5.61 42.25 -13.56
CA ASP A 1053 4.28 42.11 -12.96
C ASP A 1053 4.22 40.95 -11.95
N VAL A 1054 5.02 39.92 -12.18
CA VAL A 1054 5.11 38.70 -11.39
C VAL A 1054 6.58 38.37 -11.09
N LEU A 1055 6.90 37.97 -9.87
CA LEU A 1055 8.25 37.63 -9.45
C LEU A 1055 8.57 36.15 -9.71
N LEU A 1056 9.70 35.86 -10.35
CA LEU A 1056 10.19 34.48 -10.50
C LEU A 1056 10.62 33.90 -9.15
N GLU A 1057 11.35 34.70 -8.37
CA GLU A 1057 11.99 34.35 -7.10
C GLU A 1057 11.95 35.54 -6.12
N TRP A 1058 11.99 35.24 -4.83
CA TRP A 1058 12.00 36.23 -3.75
C TRP A 1058 12.78 35.69 -2.54
N ASP A 1059 13.45 36.59 -1.84
CA ASP A 1059 14.20 36.30 -0.62
C ASP A 1059 13.36 36.69 0.60
N TYR A 1060 12.78 35.69 1.25
CA TYR A 1060 11.88 35.87 2.39
C TYR A 1060 12.57 36.42 3.64
N SER A 1061 13.92 36.46 3.70
CA SER A 1061 14.63 37.21 4.75
C SER A 1061 14.39 38.72 4.67
N LYS A 1062 13.90 39.21 3.52
CA LYS A 1062 13.50 40.61 3.28
C LYS A 1062 12.02 40.88 3.54
N GLY A 1063 11.28 39.93 4.13
CA GLY A 1063 9.84 40.02 4.38
C GLY A 1063 8.99 39.43 3.25
N GLU A 1064 7.73 39.83 3.17
CA GLU A 1064 6.79 39.34 2.14
C GLU A 1064 7.12 39.89 0.74
N PRO A 1065 6.83 39.14 -0.34
CA PRO A 1065 7.11 39.57 -1.71
C PRO A 1065 6.21 40.76 -2.12
N PRO A 1066 6.77 41.87 -2.66
CA PRO A 1066 6.02 43.08 -3.00
C PRO A 1066 5.11 42.95 -4.24
N LYS A 1067 5.16 41.80 -4.92
CA LYS A 1067 4.36 41.41 -6.08
C LYS A 1067 4.17 39.88 -6.04
N PRO A 1068 3.07 39.33 -6.61
CA PRO A 1068 2.82 37.88 -6.57
C PRO A 1068 3.95 37.10 -7.25
N MET A 1069 4.18 35.87 -6.76
CA MET A 1069 5.18 34.97 -7.33
C MET A 1069 4.61 34.16 -8.50
N LEU A 1070 5.46 33.76 -9.45
CA LEU A 1070 5.10 32.90 -10.58
C LEU A 1070 4.45 31.59 -10.10
N LYS A 1071 4.98 31.02 -9.01
CA LYS A 1071 4.44 29.81 -8.38
C LYS A 1071 3.00 29.93 -7.86
N ASP A 1072 2.54 31.15 -7.60
CA ASP A 1072 1.26 31.45 -6.94
C ASP A 1072 0.24 31.97 -7.98
N GLU A 1073 0.60 32.98 -8.77
CA GLU A 1073 -0.24 33.54 -9.86
C GLU A 1073 -0.47 32.52 -10.98
N PHE A 1074 0.61 31.90 -11.47
CA PHE A 1074 0.57 30.92 -12.57
C PHE A 1074 0.64 29.48 -12.05
N ALA A 1075 -0.03 29.20 -10.91
CA ALA A 1075 0.00 27.90 -10.24
C ALA A 1075 -0.49 26.73 -11.13
N SER A 1076 -1.39 26.96 -12.08
CA SER A 1076 -1.82 25.97 -13.09
C SER A 1076 -0.67 25.61 -14.05
N GLU A 1077 0.01 26.60 -14.57
CA GLU A 1077 1.06 26.45 -15.59
C GLU A 1077 2.34 25.90 -14.98
N ARG A 1078 2.68 26.33 -13.76
CA ARG A 1078 3.69 25.67 -12.92
C ARG A 1078 3.35 24.20 -12.67
N ARG A 1079 2.07 23.86 -12.43
CA ARG A 1079 1.63 22.46 -12.27
C ARG A 1079 1.78 21.66 -13.57
N LYS A 1080 1.45 22.24 -14.73
CA LYS A 1080 1.70 21.62 -16.06
C LYS A 1080 3.20 21.37 -16.28
N ALA A 1081 4.06 22.35 -15.97
CA ALA A 1081 5.51 22.25 -16.03
C ALA A 1081 6.10 21.22 -15.04
N LYS A 1082 5.57 21.15 -13.81
CA LYS A 1082 5.90 20.09 -12.83
C LYS A 1082 5.57 18.71 -13.39
N THR A 1083 4.35 18.52 -13.89
CA THR A 1083 3.94 17.28 -14.57
C THR A 1083 4.84 16.94 -15.74
N LEU A 1084 5.29 17.93 -16.54
CA LEU A 1084 6.21 17.70 -17.66
C LEU A 1084 7.57 17.15 -17.20
N ASN A 1085 8.23 17.85 -16.27
CA ASN A 1085 9.57 17.51 -15.80
C ASN A 1085 9.64 16.09 -15.26
N PHE A 1086 8.69 15.70 -14.41
CA PHE A 1086 8.61 14.31 -13.94
C PHE A 1086 8.23 13.35 -15.07
N SER A 1087 7.20 13.64 -15.87
CA SER A 1087 6.75 12.75 -16.95
C SER A 1087 7.83 12.39 -17.99
N ILE A 1088 8.80 13.28 -18.21
CA ILE A 1088 9.93 13.03 -19.13
C ILE A 1088 10.92 12.02 -18.53
N ALA A 1089 11.15 12.01 -17.21
CA ALA A 1089 11.91 10.95 -16.53
C ALA A 1089 11.24 9.56 -16.64
N TYR A 1090 9.92 9.52 -16.80
CA TYR A 1090 9.14 8.30 -17.06
C TYR A 1090 8.93 8.00 -18.56
N GLY A 1091 9.47 8.81 -19.48
CA GLY A 1091 9.36 8.62 -20.92
C GLY A 1091 7.93 8.71 -21.47
N LYS A 1092 7.10 9.59 -20.91
CA LYS A 1092 5.71 9.79 -21.33
C LYS A 1092 5.63 10.42 -22.74
N THR A 1093 4.57 10.11 -23.48
CA THR A 1093 4.33 10.62 -24.84
C THR A 1093 3.44 11.86 -24.82
N ALA A 1094 3.43 12.65 -25.90
CA ALA A 1094 2.53 13.79 -26.08
C ALA A 1094 1.05 13.41 -25.88
N HIS A 1095 0.61 12.25 -26.37
CA HIS A 1095 -0.72 11.70 -26.11
C HIS A 1095 -1.00 11.43 -24.63
N GLY A 1096 0.01 11.03 -23.84
CA GLY A 1096 -0.12 10.89 -22.40
C GLY A 1096 -0.20 12.24 -21.68
N LEU A 1097 0.57 13.23 -22.14
CA LEU A 1097 0.57 14.59 -21.59
C LEU A 1097 -0.73 15.36 -21.91
N SER A 1098 -1.31 15.13 -23.09
CA SER A 1098 -2.57 15.77 -23.48
C SER A 1098 -3.74 15.36 -22.59
N GLN A 1099 -3.75 14.10 -22.11
CA GLN A 1099 -4.72 13.62 -21.11
C GLN A 1099 -4.48 14.24 -19.73
N ASP A 1100 -3.22 14.33 -19.27
CA ASP A 1100 -2.88 14.94 -17.97
C ASP A 1100 -3.25 16.42 -17.87
N TRP A 1101 -3.13 17.16 -18.97
CA TRP A 1101 -3.35 18.62 -19.00
C TRP A 1101 -4.73 19.03 -19.52
N GLY A 1102 -5.50 18.09 -20.10
CA GLY A 1102 -6.80 18.39 -20.73
C GLY A 1102 -6.70 19.22 -22.02
N VAL A 1103 -5.61 19.04 -22.79
CA VAL A 1103 -5.29 19.84 -23.99
C VAL A 1103 -5.32 19.00 -25.27
N SER A 1104 -5.15 19.65 -26.43
CA SER A 1104 -5.00 18.94 -27.70
C SER A 1104 -3.68 18.16 -27.77
N GLN A 1105 -3.63 17.07 -28.55
CA GLN A 1105 -2.40 16.29 -28.71
C GLN A 1105 -1.28 17.10 -29.39
N ASP A 1106 -1.63 18.02 -30.29
CA ASP A 1106 -0.67 18.87 -30.99
C ASP A 1106 -0.07 19.93 -30.06
N GLU A 1107 -0.89 20.57 -29.20
CA GLU A 1107 -0.41 21.49 -28.15
C GLU A 1107 0.51 20.78 -27.16
N ALA A 1108 0.16 19.56 -26.73
CA ALA A 1108 1.03 18.75 -25.88
C ALA A 1108 2.34 18.37 -26.58
N GLN A 1109 2.31 18.14 -27.89
CA GLN A 1109 3.48 17.82 -28.71
C GLN A 1109 4.40 19.04 -28.92
N ASP A 1110 3.84 20.24 -29.03
CA ASP A 1110 4.61 21.49 -29.17
C ASP A 1110 5.22 21.96 -27.84
N MET A 1111 4.52 21.80 -26.72
CA MET A 1111 5.10 22.01 -25.39
C MET A 1111 6.23 21.03 -25.10
N LEU A 1112 6.07 19.75 -25.46
CA LEU A 1112 7.12 18.74 -25.34
C LEU A 1112 8.34 19.07 -26.23
N ARG A 1113 8.11 19.64 -27.42
CA ARG A 1113 9.17 20.07 -28.34
C ARG A 1113 10.02 21.19 -27.74
N LYS A 1114 9.40 22.30 -27.30
CA LYS A 1114 10.07 23.43 -26.62
C LYS A 1114 10.96 22.99 -25.47
N TRP A 1115 10.51 21.98 -24.71
CA TRP A 1115 11.26 21.45 -23.57
C TRP A 1115 12.54 20.73 -24.00
N TYR A 1116 12.50 19.93 -25.08
CA TYR A 1116 13.68 19.26 -25.64
C TYR A 1116 14.58 20.22 -26.45
N ASP A 1117 14.00 21.19 -27.17
CA ASP A 1117 14.74 22.23 -27.90
C ASP A 1117 15.67 23.01 -26.95
N SER A 1118 15.27 23.17 -25.68
CA SER A 1118 16.06 23.79 -24.61
C SER A 1118 16.90 22.81 -23.77
N ARG A 1119 16.75 21.49 -23.96
CA ARG A 1119 17.44 20.41 -23.20
C ARG A 1119 17.88 19.23 -24.11
N PRO A 1120 18.62 19.48 -25.20
CA PRO A 1120 18.91 18.47 -26.22
C PRO A 1120 19.78 17.31 -25.70
N GLU A 1121 20.56 17.51 -24.64
CA GLU A 1121 21.35 16.43 -24.02
C GLU A 1121 20.45 15.34 -23.42
N VAL A 1122 19.27 15.71 -22.90
CA VAL A 1122 18.31 14.75 -22.32
C VAL A 1122 17.70 13.86 -23.40
N GLU A 1123 17.29 14.42 -24.55
CA GLU A 1123 16.75 13.62 -25.66
C GLU A 1123 17.81 12.66 -26.20
N LYS A 1124 19.03 13.17 -26.45
CA LYS A 1124 20.19 12.38 -26.91
C LYS A 1124 20.45 11.20 -25.97
N TRP A 1125 20.49 11.44 -24.66
CA TRP A 1125 20.68 10.40 -23.65
C TRP A 1125 19.53 9.39 -23.61
N GLN A 1126 18.26 9.81 -23.73
CA GLN A 1126 17.14 8.89 -23.82
C GLN A 1126 17.23 7.97 -25.05
N LEU A 1127 17.59 8.52 -26.21
CA LEU A 1127 17.75 7.77 -27.46
C LEU A 1127 18.88 6.74 -27.33
N GLN A 1128 20.02 7.12 -26.76
CA GLN A 1128 21.14 6.22 -26.46
C GLN A 1128 20.73 5.11 -25.48
N THR A 1129 19.99 5.45 -24.43
CA THR A 1129 19.53 4.49 -23.40
C THR A 1129 18.54 3.48 -23.98
N LYS A 1130 17.59 3.91 -24.81
CA LYS A 1130 16.69 3.03 -25.58
C LYS A 1130 17.47 2.11 -26.54
N ALA A 1131 18.52 2.62 -27.19
CA ALA A 1131 19.36 1.83 -28.09
C ALA A 1131 20.17 0.77 -27.34
N THR A 1132 20.78 1.10 -26.19
CA THR A 1132 21.44 0.13 -25.31
C THR A 1132 20.49 -0.97 -24.85
N ALA A 1133 19.28 -0.62 -24.40
CA ALA A 1133 18.28 -1.60 -23.99
C ALA A 1133 17.84 -2.53 -25.13
N LYS A 1134 17.63 -2.01 -26.35
CA LYS A 1134 17.31 -2.81 -27.54
C LYS A 1134 18.45 -3.73 -27.98
N LYS A 1135 19.70 -3.32 -27.78
CA LYS A 1135 20.90 -4.08 -28.19
C LYS A 1135 21.26 -5.17 -27.18
N HIS A 1136 21.14 -4.90 -25.89
CA HIS A 1136 21.68 -5.75 -24.81
C HIS A 1136 20.64 -6.31 -23.85
N GLY A 1137 19.39 -5.86 -23.90
CA GLY A 1137 18.31 -6.34 -23.02
C GLY A 1137 18.48 -5.94 -21.55
N ILE A 1138 19.27 -4.90 -21.27
CA ILE A 1138 19.56 -4.40 -19.92
C ILE A 1138 19.59 -2.86 -19.87
N THR A 1139 19.42 -2.32 -18.67
CA THR A 1139 19.82 -0.96 -18.28
C THR A 1139 20.50 -1.03 -16.90
N ARG A 1140 21.09 0.08 -16.42
CA ARG A 1140 21.76 0.17 -15.11
C ARG A 1140 21.34 1.44 -14.35
N THR A 1141 21.48 1.43 -13.03
CA THR A 1141 21.39 2.61 -12.17
C THR A 1141 22.70 3.41 -12.16
N LEU A 1142 22.76 4.52 -11.41
CA LEU A 1142 23.98 5.28 -11.17
C LEU A 1142 25.07 4.42 -10.51
N MET A 1143 24.74 3.60 -9.50
CA MET A 1143 25.71 2.67 -8.91
C MET A 1143 25.95 1.40 -9.76
N GLY A 1144 25.57 1.41 -11.04
CA GLY A 1144 25.80 0.30 -11.97
C GLY A 1144 24.93 -0.94 -11.74
N ARG A 1145 23.99 -0.91 -10.79
CA ARG A 1145 23.07 -2.02 -10.48
C ARG A 1145 22.16 -2.30 -11.68
N TYR A 1146 22.02 -3.57 -12.05
CA TYR A 1146 21.36 -3.99 -13.29
C TYR A 1146 19.83 -4.05 -13.17
N ARG A 1147 19.12 -3.75 -14.28
CA ARG A 1147 17.72 -4.16 -14.52
C ARG A 1147 17.64 -4.85 -15.88
N HIS A 1148 17.15 -6.08 -15.88
CA HIS A 1148 16.91 -6.83 -17.12
C HIS A 1148 15.62 -6.36 -17.79
N LEU A 1149 15.67 -6.24 -19.11
CA LEU A 1149 14.60 -5.75 -19.97
C LEU A 1149 14.38 -6.76 -21.12
N PRO A 1150 13.98 -8.02 -20.83
CA PRO A 1150 13.90 -9.09 -21.82
C PRO A 1150 12.86 -8.85 -22.93
N ASN A 1151 12.05 -7.80 -22.82
CA ASN A 1151 11.09 -7.38 -23.85
C ASN A 1151 11.61 -6.22 -24.73
N ALA A 1152 12.81 -5.68 -24.47
CA ALA A 1152 13.45 -4.70 -25.34
C ALA A 1152 14.10 -5.33 -26.59
N THR A 1153 14.51 -6.60 -26.50
CA THR A 1153 15.21 -7.34 -27.57
C THR A 1153 14.30 -8.23 -28.42
N LYS A 1154 13.10 -8.56 -27.93
CA LYS A 1154 12.14 -9.44 -28.62
C LYS A 1154 11.36 -8.67 -29.69
N MET A 1155 11.36 -9.17 -30.92
CA MET A 1155 10.44 -8.69 -31.96
C MET A 1155 9.02 -9.20 -31.71
N GLY A 1156 8.01 -8.33 -31.84
CA GLY A 1156 6.60 -8.69 -31.70
C GLY A 1156 5.75 -7.56 -31.12
N ASP A 1157 5.50 -7.60 -29.82
CA ASP A 1157 4.54 -6.72 -29.15
C ASP A 1157 5.10 -5.30 -28.90
N LYS A 1158 4.56 -4.33 -29.67
CA LYS A 1158 4.85 -2.90 -29.53
C LYS A 1158 4.51 -2.34 -28.13
N LYS A 1159 3.51 -2.89 -27.43
CA LYS A 1159 3.11 -2.47 -26.08
C LYS A 1159 4.15 -2.91 -25.05
N LEU A 1160 4.68 -4.13 -25.15
CA LEU A 1160 5.75 -4.62 -24.27
C LEU A 1160 7.08 -3.92 -24.56
N LEU A 1161 7.43 -3.72 -25.83
CA LEU A 1161 8.60 -2.94 -26.22
C LEU A 1161 8.54 -1.50 -25.66
N GLY A 1162 7.39 -0.83 -25.81
CA GLY A 1162 7.19 0.53 -25.27
C GLY A 1162 7.24 0.61 -23.74
N HIS A 1163 6.92 -0.48 -23.01
CA HIS A 1163 7.17 -0.55 -21.57
C HIS A 1163 8.67 -0.69 -21.27
N ALA A 1164 9.37 -1.55 -22.00
CA ALA A 1164 10.81 -1.73 -21.83
C ALA A 1164 11.62 -0.46 -22.18
N GLU A 1165 11.20 0.31 -23.17
CA GLU A 1165 11.78 1.63 -23.50
C GLU A 1165 11.56 2.68 -22.41
N ARG A 1166 10.38 2.71 -21.76
CA ARG A 1166 10.16 3.60 -20.60
C ARG A 1166 10.98 3.16 -19.39
N ALA A 1167 10.99 1.86 -19.09
CA ALA A 1167 11.80 1.29 -18.03
C ALA A 1167 13.32 1.55 -18.24
N SER A 1168 13.81 1.56 -19.50
CA SER A 1168 15.21 1.86 -19.76
C SER A 1168 15.62 3.28 -19.36
N ILE A 1169 14.75 4.28 -19.59
CA ILE A 1169 14.94 5.68 -19.15
C ILE A 1169 14.77 5.83 -17.64
N ASN A 1170 13.71 5.24 -17.09
CA ASN A 1170 13.31 5.41 -15.70
C ASN A 1170 14.32 4.81 -14.70
N THR A 1171 14.99 3.70 -15.05
CA THR A 1171 15.87 2.99 -14.09
C THR A 1171 17.12 3.77 -13.68
N PRO A 1172 17.90 4.38 -14.61
CA PRO A 1172 19.01 5.27 -14.23
C PRO A 1172 18.60 6.36 -13.23
N ILE A 1173 17.41 6.94 -13.41
CA ILE A 1173 16.90 8.06 -12.61
C ILE A 1173 16.34 7.58 -11.27
N GLN A 1174 15.24 6.83 -11.30
CA GLN A 1174 14.52 6.41 -10.09
C GLN A 1174 15.24 5.31 -9.32
N GLY A 1175 16.01 4.46 -10.00
CA GLY A 1175 16.92 3.52 -9.36
C GLY A 1175 18.19 4.19 -8.84
N GLY A 1176 18.67 5.25 -9.51
CA GLY A 1176 19.73 6.11 -8.97
C GLY A 1176 19.31 6.89 -7.72
N ALA A 1177 18.06 7.35 -7.66
CA ALA A 1177 17.49 7.96 -6.46
C ALA A 1177 17.41 6.96 -5.30
N ALA A 1178 16.98 5.72 -5.57
CA ALA A 1178 16.99 4.65 -4.58
C ALA A 1178 18.40 4.29 -4.09
N ASP A 1179 19.39 4.25 -5.00
CA ASP A 1179 20.80 4.03 -4.65
C ASP A 1179 21.32 5.17 -3.74
N VAL A 1180 21.02 6.43 -4.06
CA VAL A 1180 21.40 7.61 -3.24
C VAL A 1180 20.76 7.55 -1.86
N ALA A 1181 19.46 7.29 -1.77
CA ALA A 1181 18.74 7.20 -0.49
C ALA A 1181 19.29 6.05 0.38
N MET A 1182 19.56 4.87 -0.21
CA MET A 1182 20.25 3.77 0.47
C MET A 1182 21.59 4.21 1.07
N MET A 1183 22.42 4.93 0.29
CA MET A 1183 23.72 5.36 0.78
C MET A 1183 23.62 6.42 1.88
N ALA A 1184 22.68 7.36 1.78
CA ALA A 1184 22.42 8.34 2.83
C ALA A 1184 21.98 7.65 4.14
N MET A 1185 21.05 6.70 4.08
CA MET A 1185 20.62 5.92 5.25
C MET A 1185 21.78 5.14 5.88
N LEU A 1186 22.66 4.55 5.08
CA LEU A 1186 23.85 3.86 5.56
C LEU A 1186 24.85 4.82 6.23
N LYS A 1187 25.07 6.01 5.66
CA LYS A 1187 25.95 7.02 6.30
C LYS A 1187 25.36 7.54 7.61
N ILE A 1188 24.06 7.84 7.65
CA ILE A 1188 23.33 8.24 8.86
C ILE A 1188 23.45 7.16 9.95
N ASN A 1189 23.11 5.90 9.66
CA ASN A 1189 23.18 4.83 10.65
C ASN A 1189 24.62 4.47 11.07
N ASN A 1190 25.63 4.85 10.29
CA ASN A 1190 27.03 4.62 10.62
C ASN A 1190 27.70 5.80 11.33
N SER A 1191 27.17 7.02 11.26
CA SER A 1191 27.73 8.19 11.93
C SER A 1191 27.85 7.99 13.45
N GLU A 1192 29.08 8.02 13.94
CA GLU A 1192 29.39 7.95 15.37
C GLU A 1192 28.87 9.18 16.12
N LEU A 1193 28.86 10.35 15.47
CA LEU A 1193 28.32 11.58 16.04
C LEU A 1193 26.83 11.43 16.35
N LEU A 1194 26.01 10.95 15.40
CA LEU A 1194 24.58 10.74 15.64
C LEU A 1194 24.31 9.74 16.77
N LYS A 1195 25.08 8.65 16.85
CA LYS A 1195 24.98 7.66 17.93
C LYS A 1195 25.31 8.28 19.29
N ASN A 1196 26.41 9.04 19.38
CA ASN A 1196 26.85 9.71 20.60
C ASN A 1196 25.86 10.80 21.05
N LEU A 1197 25.23 11.51 20.11
CA LEU A 1197 24.18 12.50 20.37
C LEU A 1197 22.81 11.86 20.73
N GLY A 1198 22.67 10.54 20.62
CA GLY A 1198 21.45 9.79 20.97
C GLY A 1198 20.40 9.65 19.86
N TRP A 1199 20.76 9.92 18.61
CA TRP A 1199 19.83 9.96 17.47
C TRP A 1199 19.78 8.63 16.70
N ILE A 1200 18.56 8.16 16.43
CA ILE A 1200 18.29 6.96 15.63
C ILE A 1200 17.49 7.27 14.37
N LEU A 1201 17.88 6.68 13.25
CA LEU A 1201 17.03 6.61 12.06
C LEU A 1201 15.81 5.72 12.38
N LEU A 1202 14.60 6.24 12.18
CA LEU A 1202 13.35 5.48 12.33
C LEU A 1202 12.84 4.95 10.99
N MET A 1203 12.80 5.81 9.96
CA MET A 1203 12.09 5.49 8.73
C MET A 1203 12.64 6.24 7.51
N GLN A 1204 12.29 5.71 6.33
CA GLN A 1204 12.51 6.33 5.03
C GLN A 1204 11.17 6.36 4.27
N VAL A 1205 10.80 7.53 3.75
CA VAL A 1205 9.55 7.76 3.00
C VAL A 1205 9.87 8.52 1.73
N HIS A 1206 9.56 7.99 0.54
CA HIS A 1206 9.87 8.63 -0.76
C HIS A 1206 11.36 8.96 -0.95
N ASP A 1207 11.76 10.23 -0.82
CA ASP A 1207 13.16 10.71 -0.85
C ASP A 1207 13.61 11.28 0.54
N GLU A 1208 12.76 11.13 1.55
CA GLU A 1208 12.90 11.64 2.92
C GLU A 1208 13.38 10.58 3.92
N VAL A 1209 14.07 11.03 4.97
CA VAL A 1209 14.42 10.26 6.17
C VAL A 1209 13.82 10.92 7.42
N ILE A 1210 13.45 10.08 8.39
CA ILE A 1210 12.91 10.51 9.68
C ILE A 1210 13.77 9.90 10.80
N LEU A 1211 14.30 10.74 11.68
CA LEU A 1211 15.06 10.34 12.87
C LEU A 1211 14.37 10.81 14.15
N GLU A 1212 14.66 10.14 15.25
CA GLU A 1212 14.22 10.50 16.61
C GLU A 1212 15.43 10.52 17.56
N GLY A 1213 15.48 11.51 18.45
CA GLY A 1213 16.53 11.65 19.45
C GLY A 1213 16.36 12.89 20.35
N PRO A 1214 17.29 13.14 21.29
CA PRO A 1214 17.12 14.13 22.35
C PRO A 1214 16.98 15.56 21.83
N GLU A 1215 16.03 16.33 22.40
CA GLU A 1215 15.83 17.75 22.06
C GLU A 1215 17.12 18.57 22.17
N VAL A 1216 17.92 18.32 23.22
CA VAL A 1216 19.15 19.06 23.54
C VAL A 1216 20.29 18.90 22.52
N THR A 1217 20.24 17.90 21.63
CA THR A 1217 21.25 17.66 20.60
C THR A 1217 20.74 17.86 19.17
N ALA A 1218 19.48 18.31 19.01
CA ALA A 1218 18.76 18.29 17.72
C ALA A 1218 19.42 19.12 16.60
N GLU A 1219 19.94 20.32 16.89
CA GLU A 1219 20.58 21.18 15.88
C GLU A 1219 21.91 20.59 15.37
N GLU A 1220 22.69 19.94 16.24
CA GLU A 1220 23.95 19.29 15.85
C GLU A 1220 23.68 18.02 15.04
N ALA A 1221 22.73 17.19 15.51
CA ALA A 1221 22.29 16.02 14.78
C ALA A 1221 21.70 16.37 13.41
N PHE A 1222 20.92 17.45 13.30
CA PHE A 1222 20.37 17.92 12.02
C PHE A 1222 21.47 18.27 11.01
N ARG A 1223 22.50 19.02 11.43
CA ARG A 1223 23.64 19.38 10.56
C ARG A 1223 24.40 18.14 10.07
N GLU A 1224 24.57 17.13 10.92
CA GLU A 1224 25.20 15.87 10.53
C GLU A 1224 24.30 15.00 9.61
N VAL A 1225 22.99 14.99 9.82
CA VAL A 1225 22.02 14.34 8.91
C VAL A 1225 22.03 14.98 7.53
N VAL A 1226 21.93 16.31 7.45
CA VAL A 1226 22.02 17.07 6.19
C VAL A 1226 23.34 16.74 5.48
N LYS A 1227 24.48 16.85 6.17
CA LYS A 1227 25.80 16.46 5.64
C LYS A 1227 25.88 15.01 5.15
N CYS A 1228 25.30 14.04 5.87
CA CYS A 1228 25.25 12.65 5.42
C CYS A 1228 24.42 12.47 4.13
N MET A 1229 23.37 13.27 3.95
CA MET A 1229 22.49 13.23 2.78
C MET A 1229 23.05 14.02 1.59
N GLU A 1230 23.60 15.22 1.78
CA GLU A 1230 24.19 16.01 0.69
C GLU A 1230 25.47 15.38 0.13
N GLU A 1231 26.16 14.57 0.95
CA GLU A 1231 27.35 13.81 0.57
C GLU A 1231 27.19 12.28 0.68
N PRO A 1232 26.31 11.63 -0.10
CA PRO A 1232 26.11 10.17 -0.08
C PRO A 1232 27.21 9.41 -0.85
N TRP A 1233 28.26 10.13 -1.30
CA TRP A 1233 29.30 9.68 -2.23
C TRP A 1233 30.13 8.53 -1.66
N VAL A 1234 30.27 7.47 -2.44
CA VAL A 1234 31.01 6.24 -2.10
C VAL A 1234 31.60 5.59 -3.37
N PHE A 1235 32.38 4.52 -3.20
CA PHE A 1235 32.92 3.76 -4.33
C PHE A 1235 31.79 3.24 -5.25
N GLY A 1236 31.79 3.69 -6.50
CA GLY A 1236 30.75 3.40 -7.49
C GLY A 1236 29.57 4.39 -7.52
N LEU A 1237 29.56 5.43 -6.67
CA LEU A 1237 28.61 6.55 -6.72
C LEU A 1237 29.37 7.88 -6.81
N GLU A 1238 29.62 8.33 -8.05
CA GLU A 1238 30.34 9.57 -8.34
C GLU A 1238 29.54 10.81 -7.90
N LYS A 1239 30.26 11.86 -7.46
CA LYS A 1239 29.67 13.14 -7.03
C LYS A 1239 28.93 13.82 -8.18
N THR A 1240 27.69 14.24 -7.93
CA THR A 1240 26.85 14.90 -8.94
C THR A 1240 27.38 16.28 -9.28
N LYS A 1241 27.14 16.72 -10.53
CA LYS A 1241 27.46 18.06 -11.02
C LYS A 1241 26.55 19.15 -10.46
N VAL A 1242 25.42 18.76 -9.89
CA VAL A 1242 24.47 19.61 -9.18
C VAL A 1242 24.48 19.19 -7.70
N PRO A 1243 24.58 20.12 -6.73
CA PRO A 1243 24.47 19.80 -5.31
C PRO A 1243 23.15 19.09 -4.98
N LEU A 1244 23.19 18.04 -4.16
CA LEU A 1244 21.98 17.36 -3.68
C LEU A 1244 21.41 18.11 -2.49
N LEU A 1245 20.71 19.23 -2.74
CA LEU A 1245 20.06 20.03 -1.70
C LEU A 1245 19.16 19.15 -0.81
N VAL A 1246 19.27 19.32 0.49
CA VAL A 1246 18.41 18.68 1.51
C VAL A 1246 17.66 19.77 2.27
N ASP A 1247 16.33 19.73 2.16
CA ASP A 1247 15.41 20.59 2.90
C ASP A 1247 14.89 19.82 4.13
N GLY A 1248 14.74 20.46 5.30
CA GLY A 1248 14.29 19.76 6.51
C GLY A 1248 14.17 20.61 7.76
N SER A 1249 13.74 19.98 8.86
CA SER A 1249 13.55 20.60 10.17
C SER A 1249 13.90 19.64 11.33
N TYR A 1250 14.06 20.19 12.54
CA TYR A 1250 14.49 19.44 13.74
C TYR A 1250 13.82 19.87 15.07
N VAL A 1251 13.02 20.94 15.08
CA VAL A 1251 12.47 21.53 16.31
C VAL A 1251 11.09 20.98 16.71
N HIS A 1252 10.48 20.16 15.85
CA HIS A 1252 9.07 19.78 15.92
C HIS A 1252 8.84 18.45 16.63
N ASN A 1253 7.69 18.35 17.31
CA ASN A 1253 7.27 17.16 18.05
C ASN A 1253 6.55 16.11 17.20
N ASN A 1254 6.15 16.46 15.97
CA ASN A 1254 5.39 15.57 15.08
C ASN A 1254 5.75 15.75 13.60
N TRP A 1255 5.44 14.75 12.78
CA TRP A 1255 5.81 14.70 11.36
C TRP A 1255 5.00 15.65 10.46
N TYR A 1256 3.85 16.18 10.91
CA TYR A 1256 3.11 17.17 10.12
C TYR A 1256 3.77 18.54 10.19
N ASP A 1257 4.04 19.03 11.40
CA ASP A 1257 4.65 20.36 11.58
C ASP A 1257 6.13 20.39 11.15
N ALA A 1258 6.78 19.23 11.06
CA ALA A 1258 8.15 19.08 10.59
C ALA A 1258 8.31 19.12 9.05
N LYS A 1259 7.22 19.20 8.27
CA LYS A 1259 7.19 18.93 6.82
C LYS A 1259 6.59 20.03 5.94
#